data_AF-A0A423FIS7-F1
#
_entry.id   AF-A0A423FIS7-F1
#
_cell.length_a   1.000
_cell.length_b   1.000
_cell.length_c   1.000
_cell.angle_alpha   90.00
_cell.angle_beta   90.00
_cell.angle_gamma   90.00
#
_symmetry.space_group_name_H-M   'P 1'
#
loop_
_entity.id
_entity.type
_entity.pdbx_description
1 polymer ?
#
loop_
_entity_poly.entity_id
_entity_poly.type
_entity_poly.pdbx_seq_one_letter_code
_entity_poly.pdbx_strand_id
1 'polypeptide(L)'
;MAQQGWQPGQPLELKPTIITAGRRNTYWGGEGGGYIGSGDGWGLQEGPRRGEGNRSRFKHFDFPSTTADFIGEQKYNQSLIDAAYSARFATLATETERELAEKQHAAKLSQTLTERASAILDQKIAFEIIDAKKTKYTRTAPLIYGLYDQSPFYLMENLTYTKLRETLASSDPITNLGDAYALYDNVWRAAQELKALSLSIDILTKKLSGLAKTRQALEAHLVEYDPAWTNLHIEYLKTIADELDIHVQLLPEYLQVELASLAGSVVGLTPEQTLKLYKTTLDKMIEETMAAIKPIDPPLAINRNGLIIYYPAANPLVTPPLSKPELEGLKQLIYLQQNTTLGVRWLSHHDFVLKSESARYLANASNAISDLAERAQQIATAQARIEAVRVANTYHLSGPASATQAVVMTSVGTIATAEGITVTLQAAIRSAVPALTELVAGTASGLMVGISALIYSPKLANGELPERYALGTPISTLVPDLNESTITSAINSTIDLPVRMSSKTAADGRSEVFVVKADGTSVPSKVKVIAATYELARKVYTVTTSDVPPRTLIWTPIVVPGNSSTTLPVDQSEPPIYVGATVTPIEGRIDSFPGIDEASFDDFITVFPIDSGLPPLYIMFRDRREDSGIVTGGGQAITGSWLGAASQGEGAPIPSQIADKLRGQEFKNFRAFRQSFWKAVANDSELASQFNRQNLLRIFNGKAPYTSELEHAGKSGKFELHHKIFISEGGKVFDIDNIYVVTPKLHKQIHGKGN
;
A
#
# COMPACT_ATOMS: atom_id res chain seq x y z
N MET A 1 -10.41 -3.10 19.05
CA MET A 1 -10.88 -3.82 17.85
C MET A 1 -12.39 -4.09 17.78
N ALA A 2 -13.25 -3.46 18.61
CA ALA A 2 -14.72 -3.61 18.50
C ALA A 2 -15.53 -2.32 18.71
N GLN A 3 -14.90 -1.14 18.78
CA GLN A 3 -15.62 0.13 19.06
C GLN A 3 -15.81 1.05 17.85
N GLN A 4 -15.45 0.63 16.63
CA GLN A 4 -15.64 1.43 15.41
C GLN A 4 -16.25 0.65 14.22
N GLY A 5 -16.80 -0.55 14.44
CA GLY A 5 -17.73 -1.18 13.50
C GLY A 5 -17.24 -1.48 12.07
N TRP A 6 -15.93 -1.48 11.80
CA TRP A 6 -15.42 -1.69 10.44
C TRP A 6 -15.45 -3.19 10.05
N GLN A 7 -16.06 -3.49 8.90
CA GLN A 7 -16.02 -4.81 8.26
C GLN A 7 -15.03 -4.81 7.07
N PRO A 8 -14.31 -5.92 6.82
CA PRO A 8 -13.47 -6.07 5.63
C PRO A 8 -14.24 -5.77 4.35
N GLY A 9 -13.77 -4.78 3.56
CA GLY A 9 -14.41 -4.35 2.31
C GLY A 9 -15.20 -3.04 2.38
N GLN A 10 -15.37 -2.42 3.56
CA GLN A 10 -15.92 -1.05 3.63
C GLN A 10 -14.87 0.00 3.22
N PRO A 11 -15.21 0.95 2.32
CA PRO A 11 -14.31 2.03 1.94
C PRO A 11 -13.99 2.91 3.16
N LEU A 12 -12.69 3.14 3.42
CA LEU A 12 -12.24 4.11 4.41
C LEU A 12 -12.55 5.50 3.85
N GLU A 13 -13.48 6.23 4.47
CA GLU A 13 -13.75 7.61 4.09
C GLU A 13 -12.61 8.52 4.57
N LEU A 14 -11.72 8.90 3.66
CA LEU A 14 -10.77 9.99 3.89
C LEU A 14 -11.50 11.32 3.80
N LYS A 15 -12.16 11.76 4.87
CA LYS A 15 -12.72 13.11 4.95
C LYS A 15 -11.96 13.91 6.00
N PRO A 16 -11.48 15.12 5.69
CA PRO A 16 -11.01 16.02 6.73
C PRO A 16 -12.18 16.29 7.67
N THR A 17 -11.94 16.15 8.96
CA THR A 17 -12.86 16.63 9.98
C THR A 17 -12.84 18.15 9.87
N ILE A 18 -13.90 18.72 9.32
CA ILE A 18 -14.13 20.15 9.41
C ILE A 18 -14.44 20.43 10.88
N ILE A 19 -13.43 20.80 11.66
CA ILE A 19 -13.64 21.28 13.03
C ILE A 19 -14.26 22.67 12.92
N THR A 20 -15.58 22.74 12.76
CA THR A 20 -16.35 23.94 13.06
C THR A 20 -16.74 23.90 14.54
N ALA A 21 -15.77 24.13 15.43
CA ALA A 21 -16.05 24.33 16.84
C ALA A 21 -16.14 25.84 17.12
N GLY A 22 -17.33 26.41 16.91
CA GLY A 22 -17.79 27.57 17.67
C GLY A 22 -17.56 28.98 17.12
N ARG A 23 -17.04 29.20 15.91
CA ARG A 23 -17.03 30.55 15.33
C ARG A 23 -18.28 30.80 14.50
N ARG A 24 -19.17 31.65 14.99
CA ARG A 24 -20.03 32.43 14.08
C ARG A 24 -19.07 33.13 13.13
N ASN A 25 -19.25 32.90 11.84
CA ASN A 25 -18.60 33.68 10.80
C ASN A 25 -19.01 35.14 11.05
N THR A 26 -18.18 35.95 11.74
CA THR A 26 -18.52 37.35 12.06
C THR A 26 -18.48 38.25 10.83
N TYR A 27 -18.14 37.68 9.67
CA TYR A 27 -18.18 38.32 8.36
C TYR A 27 -19.57 38.78 7.90
N TRP A 28 -20.63 38.56 8.69
CA TRP A 28 -21.97 39.04 8.37
C TRP A 28 -22.73 39.54 9.60
N GLY A 29 -22.99 40.86 9.63
CA GLY A 29 -24.19 41.44 10.25
C GLY A 29 -24.16 41.75 11.75
N GLY A 30 -23.02 42.05 12.37
CA GLY A 30 -22.95 42.58 13.74
C GLY A 30 -22.53 44.05 13.75
N GLU A 31 -23.20 44.88 14.56
CA GLU A 31 -22.93 46.31 14.75
C GLU A 31 -21.44 46.56 15.04
N GLY A 32 -20.70 47.01 14.01
CA GLY A 32 -19.30 47.37 14.15
C GLY A 32 -19.15 48.57 15.09
N GLY A 33 -18.30 48.43 16.11
CA GLY A 33 -17.86 49.56 16.93
C GLY A 33 -17.39 50.70 16.02
N GLY A 34 -18.00 51.89 16.18
CA GLY A 34 -17.79 53.00 15.27
C GLY A 34 -16.32 53.44 15.25
N TYR A 35 -15.63 53.26 14.13
CA TYR A 35 -14.31 53.85 13.94
C TYR A 35 -14.45 55.35 13.68
N ILE A 36 -13.97 56.17 14.62
CA ILE A 36 -14.07 57.64 14.54
C ILE A 36 -12.79 58.21 13.92
N GLY A 37 -12.93 58.83 12.75
CA GLY A 37 -11.88 59.67 12.15
C GLY A 37 -11.81 61.04 12.82
N SER A 38 -11.18 61.13 13.99
CA SER A 38 -10.67 62.39 14.51
C SER A 38 -9.21 62.53 14.05
N GLY A 39 -8.92 63.52 13.21
CA GLY A 39 -7.66 63.71 12.47
C GLY A 39 -6.37 63.89 13.28
N ASP A 40 -6.38 63.53 14.56
CA ASP A 40 -5.55 64.12 15.62
C ASP A 40 -5.03 63.02 16.56
N GLY A 41 -4.45 61.94 16.02
CA GLY A 41 -3.84 60.89 16.85
C GLY A 41 -3.37 59.68 16.05
N TRP A 42 -2.28 59.06 16.50
CA TRP A 42 -1.66 57.90 15.86
C TRP A 42 -2.64 56.73 15.67
N GLY A 43 -2.68 56.20 14.43
CA GLY A 43 -3.53 55.12 13.93
C GLY A 43 -3.43 55.01 12.39
N LEU A 44 -3.99 53.95 11.79
CA LEU A 44 -3.99 53.59 10.35
C LEU A 44 -4.66 54.61 9.38
N GLN A 45 -4.66 55.92 9.68
CA GLN A 45 -5.52 56.89 8.99
C GLN A 45 -4.82 57.61 7.81
N GLU A 46 -5.28 57.34 6.59
CA GLU A 46 -5.89 58.42 5.82
C GLU A 46 -7.35 58.50 6.29
N GLY A 47 -7.93 59.70 6.37
CA GLY A 47 -9.31 59.88 6.86
C GLY A 47 -10.36 59.10 6.05
N PRO A 48 -11.66 59.26 6.41
CA PRO A 48 -12.76 58.59 5.72
C PRO A 48 -12.68 58.76 4.20
N ARG A 49 -13.30 57.82 3.45
CA ARG A 49 -13.35 57.90 1.97
C ARG A 49 -13.82 59.28 1.53
N ARG A 50 -13.29 59.74 0.39
CA ARG A 50 -13.60 61.05 -0.20
C ARG A 50 -15.13 61.17 -0.36
N GLY A 51 -15.79 61.96 0.50
CA GLY A 51 -17.25 62.13 0.54
C GLY A 51 -17.95 61.71 1.83
N GLU A 52 -17.27 61.04 2.77
CA GLU A 52 -17.87 60.48 4.00
C GLU A 52 -17.48 61.22 5.30
N GLY A 53 -16.75 62.33 5.20
CA GLY A 53 -16.31 63.11 6.37
C GLY A 53 -17.43 63.95 6.98
N ASN A 54 -17.77 63.70 8.25
CA ASN A 54 -18.61 64.63 9.02
C ASN A 54 -17.78 65.85 9.46
N ARG A 55 -18.39 67.04 9.51
CA ARG A 55 -17.72 68.29 9.90
C ARG A 55 -17.30 68.21 11.37
N SER A 56 -16.00 68.15 11.66
CA SER A 56 -15.50 68.24 13.03
C SER A 56 -15.79 69.63 13.61
N ARG A 57 -16.46 69.68 14.78
CA ARG A 57 -16.82 70.91 15.50
C ARG A 57 -15.93 71.21 16.71
N PHE A 58 -14.83 70.48 16.89
CA PHE A 58 -13.95 70.62 18.05
C PHE A 58 -12.60 71.21 17.63
N LYS A 59 -12.23 72.33 18.26
CA LYS A 59 -10.88 72.91 18.18
C LYS A 59 -9.91 71.95 18.87
N HIS A 60 -8.84 71.64 18.15
CA HIS A 60 -7.64 70.95 18.60
C HIS A 60 -7.03 71.67 19.83
N PHE A 61 -6.71 70.93 20.88
CA PHE A 61 -5.87 71.41 21.98
C PHE A 61 -4.55 70.63 21.94
N ASP A 62 -3.44 71.35 21.70
CA ASP A 62 -2.06 70.83 21.72
C ASP A 62 -1.54 70.70 23.16
N PHE A 63 -2.05 69.73 23.92
CA PHE A 63 -1.45 69.26 25.19
C PHE A 63 -1.52 67.72 25.25
N PRO A 64 -0.63 67.02 25.98
CA PRO A 64 -0.76 65.58 26.20
C PRO A 64 -2.11 65.31 26.86
N SER A 65 -3.04 64.71 26.13
CA SER A 65 -4.30 64.28 26.73
C SER A 65 -4.01 63.14 27.70
N THR A 66 -4.73 63.05 28.82
CA THR A 66 -4.65 61.91 29.75
C THR A 66 -4.79 60.55 29.03
N THR A 67 -5.54 60.53 27.93
CA THR A 67 -5.65 59.38 27.02
C THR A 67 -4.31 58.99 26.37
N ALA A 68 -3.47 59.95 26.00
CA ALA A 68 -2.14 59.67 25.43
C ALA A 68 -1.21 59.03 26.46
N ASP A 69 -1.27 59.46 27.73
CA ASP A 69 -0.47 58.87 28.82
C ASP A 69 -0.92 57.43 29.10
N PHE A 70 -2.23 57.18 29.23
CA PHE A 70 -2.77 55.83 29.41
C PHE A 70 -2.45 54.88 28.25
N ILE A 71 -2.48 55.37 27.01
CA ILE A 71 -2.06 54.59 25.83
C ILE A 71 -0.54 54.34 25.85
N GLY A 72 0.26 55.30 26.31
CA GLY A 72 1.69 55.12 26.53
C GLY A 72 1.99 53.97 27.50
N GLU A 73 1.28 53.92 28.63
CA GLU A 73 1.37 52.83 29.60
C GLU A 73 0.92 51.48 29.01
N GLN A 74 -0.18 51.47 28.24
CA GLN A 74 -0.65 50.26 27.57
C GLN A 74 0.39 49.71 26.57
N LYS A 75 1.00 50.60 25.77
CA LYS A 75 2.07 50.23 24.82
C LYS A 75 3.29 49.69 25.55
N TYR A 76 3.65 50.26 26.70
CA TYR A 76 4.72 49.74 27.53
C TYR A 76 4.41 48.33 28.03
N ASN A 77 3.21 48.08 28.58
CA ASN A 77 2.79 46.74 29.03
C ASN A 77 2.80 45.72 27.87
N GLN A 78 2.31 46.12 26.71
CA GLN A 78 2.36 45.30 25.50
C GLN A 78 3.81 44.94 25.11
N SER A 79 4.73 45.90 25.20
CA SER A 79 6.15 45.68 24.89
C SER A 79 6.81 44.65 25.83
N LEU A 80 6.37 44.57 27.09
CA LEU A 80 6.83 43.55 28.03
C LEU A 80 6.33 42.16 27.63
N ILE A 81 5.07 42.06 27.18
CA ILE A 81 4.53 40.81 26.63
C ILE A 81 5.29 40.41 25.37
N ASP A 82 5.53 41.36 24.47
CA ASP A 82 6.27 41.12 23.22
C ASP A 82 7.71 40.67 23.49
N ALA A 83 8.40 41.28 24.46
CA ALA A 83 9.75 40.85 24.85
C ALA A 83 9.77 39.41 25.37
N ALA A 84 8.80 39.04 26.22
CA ALA A 84 8.69 37.68 26.76
C ALA A 84 8.39 36.64 25.67
N TYR A 85 7.47 36.93 24.76
CA TYR A 85 7.13 36.01 23.67
C TYR A 85 8.20 35.99 22.57
N SER A 86 8.88 37.10 22.30
CA SER A 86 10.03 37.15 21.38
C SER A 86 11.14 36.19 21.83
N ALA A 87 11.47 36.18 23.12
CA ALA A 87 12.43 35.23 23.69
C ALA A 87 11.96 33.77 23.49
N ARG A 88 10.66 33.50 23.69
CA ARG A 88 10.08 32.17 23.45
C ARG A 88 10.09 31.78 21.97
N PHE A 89 9.79 32.69 21.06
CA PHE A 89 9.80 32.41 19.62
C PHE A 89 11.20 32.08 19.11
N ALA A 90 12.24 32.68 19.69
CA ALA A 90 13.63 32.40 19.34
C ALA A 90 14.04 30.94 19.65
N THR A 91 13.46 30.31 20.68
CA THR A 91 13.78 28.93 21.08
C THR A 91 12.68 27.92 20.73
N LEU A 92 11.53 28.38 20.23
CA LEU A 92 10.31 27.55 20.05
C LEU A 92 10.55 26.30 19.22
N ALA A 93 11.33 26.39 18.14
CA ALA A 93 11.64 25.26 17.28
C ALA A 93 12.39 24.16 18.05
N THR A 94 13.51 24.53 18.67
CA THR A 94 14.34 23.61 19.46
C THR A 94 13.59 23.05 20.66
N GLU A 95 12.79 23.87 21.35
CA GLU A 95 11.98 23.41 22.48
C GLU A 95 10.88 22.44 22.06
N THR A 96 10.22 22.67 20.92
CA THR A 96 9.17 21.78 20.41
C THR A 96 9.76 20.43 20.01
N GLU A 97 10.92 20.42 19.35
CA GLU A 97 11.62 19.18 18.98
C GLU A 97 12.13 18.43 20.22
N ARG A 98 12.64 19.16 21.21
CA ARG A 98 13.07 18.58 22.48
C ARG A 98 11.89 17.98 23.26
N GLU A 99 10.74 18.65 23.32
CA GLU A 99 9.52 18.10 23.95
C GLU A 99 9.12 16.77 23.32
N LEU A 100 9.16 16.68 21.98
CA LEU A 100 8.88 15.44 21.26
C LEU A 100 9.87 14.33 21.65
N ALA A 101 11.17 14.62 21.61
CA ALA A 101 12.22 13.66 21.94
C ALA A 101 12.14 13.19 23.40
N GLU A 102 11.89 14.09 24.35
CA GLU A 102 11.76 13.78 25.78
C GLU A 102 10.55 12.88 26.03
N LYS A 103 9.40 13.15 25.41
CA LYS A 103 8.19 12.31 25.53
C LYS A 103 8.37 10.94 24.89
N GLN A 104 9.00 10.88 23.72
CA GLN A 104 9.35 9.62 23.06
C GLN A 104 10.29 8.78 23.93
N HIS A 105 11.32 9.39 24.50
CA HIS A 105 12.25 8.72 25.42
C HIS A 105 11.53 8.24 26.69
N ALA A 106 10.73 9.11 27.32
CA ALA A 106 9.98 8.78 28.53
C ALA A 106 9.01 7.60 28.33
N ALA A 107 8.34 7.52 27.19
CA ALA A 107 7.44 6.41 26.86
C ALA A 107 8.18 5.06 26.72
N LYS A 108 9.50 5.08 26.46
CA LYS A 108 10.34 3.89 26.24
C LYS A 108 11.11 3.43 27.48
N LEU A 109 11.32 4.31 28.46
CA LEU A 109 12.22 4.11 29.61
C LEU A 109 11.99 2.82 30.44
N SER A 110 10.82 2.20 30.34
CA SER A 110 10.44 1.00 31.12
C SER A 110 10.15 -0.24 30.28
N GLN A 111 10.41 -0.19 28.96
CA GLN A 111 10.00 -1.24 28.03
C GLN A 111 11.18 -1.72 27.18
N THR A 112 11.40 -3.04 27.14
CA THR A 112 12.30 -3.66 26.16
C THR A 112 11.55 -3.79 24.83
N LEU A 113 11.64 -2.75 23.99
CA LEU A 113 10.94 -2.68 22.72
C LEU A 113 11.84 -3.14 21.56
N THR A 114 11.25 -3.82 20.59
CA THR A 114 11.88 -4.03 19.29
C THR A 114 11.95 -2.70 18.52
N GLU A 115 12.84 -2.59 17.53
CA GLU A 115 12.95 -1.39 16.69
C GLU A 115 11.60 -1.00 16.05
N ARG A 116 10.85 -2.00 15.57
CA ARG A 116 9.50 -1.85 15.05
C ARG A 116 8.54 -1.25 16.09
N ALA A 117 8.49 -1.84 17.29
CA ALA A 117 7.59 -1.36 18.33
C ALA A 117 7.96 0.06 18.81
N SER A 118 9.25 0.39 18.82
CA SER A 118 9.72 1.75 19.08
C SER A 118 9.23 2.73 18.01
N ALA A 119 9.35 2.39 16.71
CA ALA A 119 8.93 3.28 15.64
C ALA A 119 7.41 3.54 15.63
N ILE A 120 6.60 2.52 15.92
CA ILE A 120 5.15 2.65 16.09
C ILE A 120 4.83 3.60 17.25
N LEU A 121 5.51 3.43 18.39
CA LEU A 121 5.32 4.28 19.56
C LEU A 121 5.76 5.73 19.28
N ASP A 122 6.87 5.93 18.58
CA ASP A 122 7.37 7.27 18.23
C ASP A 122 6.39 8.05 17.37
N GLN A 123 5.82 7.39 16.36
CA GLN A 123 4.78 7.97 15.52
C GLN A 123 3.52 8.29 16.34
N LYS A 124 3.08 7.38 17.21
CA LYS A 124 1.92 7.58 18.08
C LYS A 124 2.10 8.78 19.01
N ILE A 125 3.26 8.91 19.67
CA ILE A 125 3.56 10.04 20.56
C ILE A 125 3.56 11.37 19.79
N ALA A 126 4.04 11.39 18.54
CA ALA A 126 3.97 12.59 17.71
C ALA A 126 2.51 13.04 17.48
N PHE A 127 1.61 12.10 17.15
CA PHE A 127 0.17 12.40 17.03
C PHE A 127 -0.44 12.90 18.34
N GLU A 128 -0.13 12.26 19.47
CA GLU A 128 -0.65 12.67 20.79
C GLU A 128 -0.24 14.10 21.17
N ILE A 129 1.01 14.49 20.89
CA ILE A 129 1.49 15.85 21.15
C ILE A 129 0.79 16.86 20.22
N ILE A 130 0.64 16.52 18.93
CA ILE A 130 -0.07 17.36 17.98
C ILE A 130 -1.51 17.56 18.43
N ASP A 131 -2.22 16.50 18.80
CA ASP A 131 -3.61 16.57 19.27
C ASP A 131 -3.76 17.40 20.54
N ALA A 132 -2.86 17.23 21.51
CA ALA A 132 -2.84 18.06 22.73
C ALA A 132 -2.65 19.55 22.41
N LYS A 133 -1.74 19.88 21.48
CA LYS A 133 -1.51 21.27 21.05
C LYS A 133 -2.69 21.82 20.25
N LYS A 134 -3.32 21.02 19.36
CA LYS A 134 -4.55 21.38 18.63
C LYS A 134 -5.69 21.67 19.61
N THR A 135 -5.90 20.81 20.61
CA THR A 135 -6.90 21.01 21.66
C THR A 135 -6.66 22.32 22.42
N LYS A 136 -5.40 22.61 22.78
CA LYS A 136 -5.05 23.88 23.43
C LYS A 136 -5.28 25.07 22.50
N TYR A 137 -4.95 24.95 21.21
CA TYR A 137 -5.20 25.98 20.19
C TYR A 137 -6.70 26.30 20.11
N THR A 138 -7.56 25.29 19.97
CA THR A 138 -9.01 25.45 19.92
C THR A 138 -9.57 26.12 21.17
N ARG A 139 -9.02 25.82 22.36
CA ARG A 139 -9.44 26.46 23.61
C ARG A 139 -8.98 27.91 23.73
N THR A 140 -7.80 28.25 23.22
CA THR A 140 -7.26 29.62 23.25
C THR A 140 -7.88 30.52 22.18
N ALA A 141 -8.24 29.94 21.03
CA ALA A 141 -8.70 30.66 19.85
C ALA A 141 -9.88 31.65 20.05
N PRO A 142 -10.88 31.38 20.92
CA PRO A 142 -11.94 32.36 21.20
C PRO A 142 -11.46 33.58 22.00
N LEU A 143 -10.44 33.41 22.84
CA LEU A 143 -9.99 34.46 23.78
C LEU A 143 -9.39 35.68 23.07
N ILE A 144 -8.84 35.50 21.87
CA ILE A 144 -8.24 36.61 21.12
C ILE A 144 -9.28 37.62 20.65
N TYR A 145 -10.55 37.22 20.51
CA TYR A 145 -11.64 38.07 20.03
C TYR A 145 -12.33 38.86 21.15
N GLY A 146 -11.74 38.93 22.34
CA GLY A 146 -12.32 39.61 23.50
C GLY A 146 -12.55 41.12 23.33
N LEU A 147 -12.00 41.74 22.27
CA LEU A 147 -12.24 43.14 21.93
C LEU A 147 -13.04 43.23 20.63
N TYR A 148 -14.35 43.51 20.76
CA TYR A 148 -15.29 43.75 19.67
C TYR A 148 -15.36 42.63 18.61
N ASP A 149 -15.14 41.39 19.02
CA ASP A 149 -15.06 40.22 18.12
C ASP A 149 -14.02 40.38 17.00
N GLN A 150 -12.94 41.14 17.27
CA GLN A 150 -11.86 41.42 16.33
C GLN A 150 -10.54 40.81 16.79
N SER A 151 -9.79 40.27 15.83
CA SER A 151 -8.44 39.80 16.06
C SER A 151 -7.54 40.98 16.45
N PRO A 152 -6.70 40.84 17.49
CA PRO A 152 -5.81 41.92 17.91
C PRO A 152 -4.60 42.08 16.97
N PHE A 153 -4.32 41.09 16.11
CA PHE A 153 -3.26 41.21 15.11
C PHE A 153 -3.57 42.40 14.18
N TYR A 154 -2.63 43.35 14.13
CA TYR A 154 -2.69 44.60 13.35
C TYR A 154 -3.78 45.62 13.75
N LEU A 155 -4.68 45.26 14.67
CA LEU A 155 -5.76 46.13 15.14
C LEU A 155 -5.63 46.53 16.61
N MET A 156 -4.71 45.93 17.37
CA MET A 156 -4.60 46.11 18.82
C MET A 156 -4.64 47.58 19.25
N GLU A 157 -3.85 48.44 18.62
CA GLU A 157 -3.83 49.89 18.95
C GLU A 157 -5.19 50.57 18.75
N ASN A 158 -5.92 50.24 17.68
CA ASN A 158 -7.25 50.81 17.43
C ASN A 158 -8.29 50.27 18.42
N LEU A 159 -8.20 48.97 18.75
CA LEU A 159 -9.10 48.31 19.68
C LEU A 159 -8.92 48.85 21.11
N THR A 160 -7.68 48.99 21.56
CA THR A 160 -7.37 49.55 22.89
C THR A 160 -7.76 51.02 22.98
N TYR A 161 -7.52 51.81 21.93
CA TYR A 161 -7.92 53.21 21.91
C TYR A 161 -9.45 53.37 22.01
N THR A 162 -10.20 52.58 21.23
CA THR A 162 -11.67 52.62 21.25
C THR A 162 -12.21 52.22 22.62
N LYS A 163 -11.71 51.10 23.16
CA LYS A 163 -12.13 50.61 24.47
C LYS A 163 -11.76 51.57 25.60
N LEU A 164 -10.58 52.19 25.55
CA LEU A 164 -10.16 53.17 26.55
C LEU A 164 -11.07 54.39 26.53
N ARG A 165 -11.44 54.89 25.35
CA ARG A 165 -12.37 56.02 25.23
C ARG A 165 -13.74 55.70 25.83
N GLU A 166 -14.27 54.50 25.56
CA GLU A 166 -15.54 54.04 26.17
C GLU A 166 -15.42 53.92 27.69
N THR A 167 -14.32 53.36 28.19
CA THR A 167 -14.07 53.23 29.63
C THR A 167 -14.00 54.59 30.31
N LEU A 168 -13.30 55.57 29.72
CA LEU A 168 -13.20 56.93 30.25
C LEU A 168 -14.52 57.70 30.18
N ALA A 169 -15.40 57.34 29.24
CA ALA A 169 -16.75 57.90 29.13
C ALA A 169 -17.79 57.17 30.02
N SER A 170 -17.40 56.10 30.72
CA SER A 170 -18.30 55.31 31.56
C SER A 170 -18.67 56.04 32.86
N SER A 171 -19.71 55.54 33.56
CA SER A 171 -20.16 56.10 34.83
C SER A 171 -19.17 55.91 35.99
N ASP A 172 -18.25 54.94 35.89
CA ASP A 172 -17.19 54.69 36.87
C ASP A 172 -15.84 54.37 36.19
N PRO A 173 -15.14 55.40 35.66
CA PRO A 173 -13.90 55.21 34.91
C PRO A 173 -12.76 54.61 35.73
N ILE A 174 -12.68 54.88 37.04
CA ILE A 174 -11.54 54.47 37.88
C ILE A 174 -11.56 52.96 38.10
N THR A 175 -12.72 52.40 38.44
CA THR A 175 -12.88 50.95 38.63
C THR A 175 -12.75 50.20 37.30
N ASN A 176 -13.35 50.74 36.23
CA ASN A 176 -13.37 50.09 34.90
C ASN A 176 -12.02 50.15 34.15
N LEU A 177 -11.11 51.05 34.54
CA LEU A 177 -9.79 51.18 33.91
C LEU A 177 -8.92 49.95 34.19
N GLY A 178 -8.92 49.44 35.43
CA GLY A 178 -8.18 48.23 35.79
C GLY A 178 -8.62 47.01 34.98
N ASP A 179 -9.93 46.83 34.83
CA ASP A 179 -10.52 45.74 34.04
C ASP A 179 -10.17 45.87 32.55
N ALA A 180 -10.12 47.09 32.01
CA ALA A 180 -9.73 47.33 30.62
C ALA A 180 -8.26 46.95 30.37
N TYR A 181 -7.34 47.32 31.25
CA TYR A 181 -5.93 46.92 31.14
C TYR A 181 -5.76 45.40 31.24
N ALA A 182 -6.45 44.76 32.20
CA ALA A 182 -6.42 43.29 32.33
C ALA A 182 -6.95 42.61 31.06
N LEU A 183 -8.01 43.14 30.44
CA LEU A 183 -8.55 42.65 29.19
C LEU A 183 -7.55 42.77 28.03
N TYR A 184 -6.86 43.91 27.89
CA TYR A 184 -5.86 44.12 26.85
C TYR A 184 -4.72 43.09 26.95
N ASP A 185 -4.17 42.93 28.16
CA ASP A 185 -3.10 41.97 28.42
C ASP A 185 -3.55 40.53 28.14
N ASN A 186 -4.76 40.15 28.58
CA ASN A 186 -5.30 38.81 28.34
C ASN A 186 -5.48 38.51 26.86
N VAL A 187 -6.06 39.45 26.10
CA VAL A 187 -6.27 39.32 24.64
C VAL A 187 -4.93 39.21 23.92
N TRP A 188 -3.96 40.05 24.26
CA TRP A 188 -2.65 40.03 23.60
C TRP A 188 -1.84 38.79 23.95
N ARG A 189 -1.82 38.35 25.21
CA ARG A 189 -1.19 37.09 25.63
C ARG A 189 -1.84 35.89 24.93
N ALA A 190 -3.17 35.86 24.83
CA ALA A 190 -3.87 34.80 24.10
C ALA A 190 -3.47 34.77 22.62
N ALA A 191 -3.33 35.93 21.98
CA ALA A 191 -2.89 36.02 20.58
C ALA A 191 -1.47 35.49 20.39
N GLN A 192 -0.53 35.87 21.26
CA GLN A 192 0.85 35.38 21.19
C GLN A 192 0.95 33.87 21.51
N GLU A 193 0.13 33.37 22.44
CA GLU A 193 0.03 31.92 22.70
C GLU A 193 -0.52 31.16 21.48
N LEU A 194 -1.53 31.71 20.81
CA LEU A 194 -2.12 31.10 19.62
C LEU A 194 -1.11 31.03 18.47
N LYS A 195 -0.30 32.09 18.29
CA LYS A 195 0.84 32.11 17.37
C LYS A 195 1.84 31.00 17.73
N ALA A 196 2.28 30.92 18.98
CA ALA A 196 3.22 29.89 19.44
C ALA A 196 2.69 28.47 19.18
N LEU A 197 1.41 28.21 19.47
CA LEU A 197 0.79 26.91 19.24
C LEU A 197 0.73 26.56 17.74
N SER A 198 0.35 27.51 16.88
CA SER A 198 0.30 27.28 15.43
C SER A 198 1.67 26.91 14.85
N LEU A 199 2.74 27.60 15.29
CA LEU A 199 4.10 27.33 14.84
C LEU A 199 4.61 25.98 15.36
N SER A 200 4.36 25.65 16.64
CA SER A 200 4.73 24.35 17.18
C SER A 200 4.04 23.19 16.47
N ILE A 201 2.76 23.33 16.07
CA ILE A 201 2.06 22.28 15.31
C ILE A 201 2.71 22.12 13.92
N ASP A 202 2.99 23.21 13.21
CA ASP A 202 3.69 23.17 11.91
C ASP A 202 5.05 22.46 12.01
N ILE A 203 5.84 22.75 13.06
CA ILE A 203 7.13 22.08 13.32
C ILE A 203 6.94 20.56 13.51
N LEU A 204 5.98 20.14 14.34
CA LEU A 204 5.73 18.71 14.60
C LEU A 204 5.25 17.96 13.36
N THR A 205 4.38 18.58 12.55
CA THR A 205 3.86 17.93 11.35
C THR A 205 4.93 17.62 10.31
N LYS A 206 5.98 18.45 10.23
CA LYS A 206 7.14 18.19 9.36
C LYS A 206 7.92 16.93 9.74
N LYS A 207 7.74 16.40 10.95
CA LYS A 207 8.37 15.14 11.41
C LYS A 207 7.54 13.90 11.06
N LEU A 208 6.22 14.03 10.81
CA LEU A 208 5.32 12.89 10.61
C LEU A 208 5.71 12.02 9.41
N SER A 209 5.99 12.63 8.25
CA SER A 209 6.41 11.89 7.05
C SER A 209 7.69 11.07 7.29
N GLY A 210 8.66 11.63 8.01
CA GLY A 210 9.89 10.91 8.38
C GLY A 210 9.63 9.70 9.27
N LEU A 211 8.82 9.88 10.33
CA LEU A 211 8.43 8.80 11.24
C LEU A 211 7.65 7.70 10.51
N ALA A 212 6.74 8.08 9.61
CA ALA A 212 5.97 7.14 8.81
C ALA A 212 6.88 6.31 7.88
N LYS A 213 7.84 6.96 7.20
CA LYS A 213 8.80 6.27 6.31
C LYS A 213 9.71 5.32 7.09
N THR A 214 10.21 5.71 8.26
CA THR A 214 11.00 4.84 9.14
C THR A 214 10.20 3.61 9.57
N ARG A 215 8.95 3.80 10.00
CA ARG A 215 8.06 2.70 10.35
C ARG A 215 7.82 1.75 9.17
N GLN A 216 7.47 2.29 8.00
CA GLN A 216 7.22 1.51 6.79
C GLN A 216 8.44 0.66 6.38
N ALA A 217 9.66 1.21 6.47
CA ALA A 217 10.88 0.48 6.16
C ALA A 217 11.11 -0.72 7.10
N LEU A 218 10.82 -0.57 8.39
CA LEU A 218 10.95 -1.65 9.38
C LEU A 218 9.87 -2.74 9.21
N GLU A 219 8.71 -2.40 8.65
CA GLU A 219 7.58 -3.30 8.46
C GLU A 219 7.53 -3.94 7.05
N ALA A 220 8.53 -3.67 6.19
CA ALA A 220 8.61 -4.17 4.81
C ALA A 220 8.87 -5.70 4.69
N HIS A 221 9.16 -6.38 5.80
CA HIS A 221 9.48 -7.81 5.84
C HIS A 221 8.25 -8.73 5.81
N LEU A 222 7.04 -8.19 5.98
CA LEU A 222 5.82 -8.99 5.99
C LEU A 222 5.51 -9.52 4.59
N VAL A 223 5.29 -10.84 4.49
CA VAL A 223 4.91 -11.49 3.25
C VAL A 223 3.53 -11.01 2.83
N GLU A 224 3.39 -10.61 1.56
CA GLU A 224 2.18 -10.03 0.96
C GLU A 224 0.90 -10.89 1.12
N TYR A 225 1.01 -12.17 1.50
CA TYR A 225 -0.12 -13.11 1.66
C TYR A 225 -0.51 -13.41 3.12
N ASP A 226 0.11 -12.77 4.10
CA ASP A 226 -0.24 -12.92 5.52
C ASP A 226 -1.46 -12.04 5.88
N PRO A 227 -2.49 -12.52 6.59
CA PRO A 227 -3.56 -11.68 7.14
C PRO A 227 -3.06 -10.46 7.94
N ALA A 228 -1.90 -10.57 8.59
CA ALA A 228 -1.23 -9.47 9.29
C ALA A 228 -0.81 -8.34 8.32
N TRP A 229 -0.47 -8.66 7.08
CA TRP A 229 -0.16 -7.69 6.03
C TRP A 229 -1.38 -6.82 5.72
N THR A 230 -2.55 -7.42 5.54
CA THR A 230 -3.80 -6.68 5.25
C THR A 230 -4.16 -5.73 6.39
N ASN A 231 -4.09 -6.22 7.64
CA ASN A 231 -4.38 -5.41 8.83
C ASN A 231 -3.42 -4.23 8.95
N LEU A 232 -2.13 -4.43 8.68
CA LEU A 232 -1.13 -3.36 8.71
C LEU A 232 -1.43 -2.27 7.67
N HIS A 233 -1.78 -2.65 6.45
CA HIS A 233 -2.06 -1.67 5.39
C HIS A 233 -3.35 -0.87 5.66
N ILE A 234 -4.34 -1.48 6.31
CA ILE A 234 -5.51 -0.75 6.81
C ILE A 234 -5.11 0.28 7.87
N GLU A 235 -4.19 -0.06 8.77
CA GLU A 235 -3.67 0.87 9.78
C GLU A 235 -2.91 2.04 9.13
N TYR A 236 -2.12 1.78 8.09
CA TYR A 236 -1.45 2.84 7.33
C TYR A 236 -2.44 3.80 6.66
N LEU A 237 -3.51 3.27 6.04
CA LEU A 237 -4.53 4.12 5.43
C LEU A 237 -5.25 4.99 6.47
N LYS A 238 -5.49 4.49 7.68
CA LYS A 238 -6.01 5.29 8.80
C LYS A 238 -5.05 6.39 9.21
N THR A 239 -3.76 6.05 9.34
CA THR A 239 -2.73 7.02 9.69
C THR A 239 -2.64 8.14 8.64
N ILE A 240 -2.72 7.78 7.34
CA ILE A 240 -2.78 8.75 6.23
C ILE A 240 -4.02 9.66 6.34
N ALA A 241 -5.17 9.11 6.78
CA ALA A 241 -6.37 9.90 7.03
C ALA A 241 -6.16 10.95 8.13
N ASP A 242 -5.54 10.53 9.24
CA ASP A 242 -5.25 11.42 10.37
C ASP A 242 -4.23 12.51 9.99
N GLU A 243 -3.20 12.17 9.21
CA GLU A 243 -2.25 13.16 8.68
C GLU A 243 -2.93 14.15 7.72
N LEU A 244 -3.80 13.68 6.83
CA LEU A 244 -4.58 14.54 5.93
C LEU A 244 -5.40 15.57 6.71
N ASP A 245 -6.12 15.13 7.76
CA ASP A 245 -6.90 16.02 8.63
C ASP A 245 -6.02 17.12 9.26
N ILE A 246 -4.85 16.74 9.77
CA ILE A 246 -3.91 17.69 10.37
C ILE A 246 -3.41 18.71 9.35
N HIS A 247 -3.03 18.27 8.14
CA HIS A 247 -2.53 19.16 7.10
C HIS A 247 -3.60 20.12 6.58
N VAL A 248 -4.86 19.68 6.46
CA VAL A 248 -5.97 20.57 6.11
C VAL A 248 -6.22 21.59 7.23
N GLN A 249 -6.20 21.17 8.49
CA GLN A 249 -6.44 22.09 9.62
C GLN A 249 -5.33 23.10 9.87
N LEU A 250 -4.11 22.85 9.35
CA LEU A 250 -3.02 23.82 9.34
C LEU A 250 -3.26 25.01 8.42
N LEU A 251 -4.10 24.86 7.39
CA LEU A 251 -4.51 25.98 6.55
C LEU A 251 -5.29 27.02 7.39
N PRO A 252 -5.19 28.31 7.08
CA PRO A 252 -6.14 29.33 7.51
C PRO A 252 -7.58 28.92 7.23
N GLU A 253 -8.50 29.24 8.14
CA GLU A 253 -9.91 28.81 8.08
C GLU A 253 -10.58 29.11 6.74
N TYR A 254 -10.32 30.29 6.16
CA TYR A 254 -10.90 30.66 4.88
C TYR A 254 -10.40 29.81 3.69
N LEU A 255 -9.15 29.33 3.73
CA LEU A 255 -8.61 28.44 2.70
C LEU A 255 -9.15 27.02 2.86
N GLN A 256 -9.46 26.59 4.09
CA GLN A 256 -10.13 25.31 4.33
C GLN A 256 -11.53 25.31 3.72
N VAL A 257 -12.30 26.39 3.92
CA VAL A 257 -13.65 26.55 3.36
C VAL A 257 -13.60 26.57 1.84
N GLU A 258 -12.64 27.27 1.25
CA GLU A 258 -12.45 27.33 -0.20
C GLU A 258 -12.06 25.96 -0.78
N LEU A 259 -11.12 25.25 -0.16
CA LEU A 259 -10.75 23.89 -0.53
C LEU A 259 -11.96 22.95 -0.48
N ALA A 260 -12.72 22.98 0.60
CA ALA A 260 -13.91 22.14 0.76
C ALA A 260 -14.99 22.46 -0.29
N SER A 261 -15.17 23.74 -0.62
CA SER A 261 -16.11 24.18 -1.65
C SER A 261 -15.70 23.73 -3.05
N LEU A 262 -14.41 23.77 -3.38
CA LEU A 262 -13.89 23.45 -4.72
C LEU A 262 -13.71 21.95 -4.95
N ALA A 263 -13.32 21.19 -3.92
CA ALA A 263 -13.12 19.75 -4.03
C ALA A 263 -14.44 18.98 -4.22
N GLY A 264 -15.56 19.52 -3.72
CA GLY A 264 -16.87 18.88 -3.85
C GLY A 264 -17.01 17.60 -3.00
N SER A 265 -17.86 16.67 -3.45
CA SER A 265 -18.11 15.42 -2.72
C SER A 265 -17.01 14.38 -2.98
N VAL A 266 -16.47 13.82 -1.91
CA VAL A 266 -15.49 12.71 -1.94
C VAL A 266 -16.13 11.34 -1.66
N VAL A 267 -17.46 11.28 -1.56
CA VAL A 267 -18.18 10.02 -1.27
C VAL A 267 -17.97 9.01 -2.40
N GLY A 268 -17.53 7.80 -2.05
CA GLY A 268 -17.30 6.70 -2.99
C GLY A 268 -15.94 6.73 -3.68
N LEU A 269 -15.10 7.75 -3.44
CA LEU A 269 -13.72 7.77 -3.93
C LEU A 269 -12.82 6.88 -3.07
N THR A 270 -11.80 6.27 -3.67
CA THR A 270 -10.75 5.59 -2.92
C THR A 270 -9.88 6.59 -2.15
N PRO A 271 -9.14 6.15 -1.11
CA PRO A 271 -8.17 6.99 -0.41
C PRO A 271 -7.18 7.72 -1.35
N GLU A 272 -6.62 7.00 -2.32
CA GLU A 272 -5.73 7.55 -3.35
C GLU A 272 -6.42 8.63 -4.21
N GLN A 273 -7.63 8.33 -4.70
CA GLN A 273 -8.41 9.26 -5.53
C GLN A 273 -8.75 10.54 -4.77
N THR A 274 -9.06 10.42 -3.48
CA THR A 274 -9.38 11.55 -2.61
C THR A 274 -8.18 12.46 -2.40
N LEU A 275 -7.00 11.89 -2.09
CA LEU A 275 -5.76 12.65 -1.94
C LEU A 275 -5.36 13.35 -3.24
N LYS A 276 -5.51 12.66 -4.38
CA LYS A 276 -5.25 13.23 -5.71
C LYS A 276 -6.18 14.40 -6.02
N LEU A 277 -7.47 14.28 -5.71
CA LEU A 277 -8.45 15.36 -5.89
C LEU A 277 -8.10 16.58 -5.04
N TYR A 278 -7.78 16.40 -3.76
CA TYR A 278 -7.36 17.51 -2.90
C TYR A 278 -6.08 18.17 -3.40
N LYS A 279 -5.08 17.38 -3.82
CA LYS A 279 -3.84 17.92 -4.40
C LYS A 279 -4.15 18.77 -5.64
N THR A 280 -4.91 18.25 -6.60
CA THR A 280 -5.28 19.00 -7.82
C THR A 280 -6.06 20.27 -7.51
N THR A 281 -6.95 20.22 -6.51
CA THR A 281 -7.70 21.40 -6.06
C THR A 281 -6.78 22.45 -5.44
N LEU A 282 -5.83 22.04 -4.59
CA LEU A 282 -4.85 22.93 -3.99
C LEU A 282 -3.93 23.54 -5.04
N ASP A 283 -3.44 22.75 -6.02
CA ASP A 283 -2.61 23.24 -7.11
C ASP A 283 -3.33 24.33 -7.91
N LYS A 284 -4.62 24.14 -8.20
CA LYS A 284 -5.46 25.16 -8.83
C LYS A 284 -5.61 26.42 -7.96
N MET A 285 -5.87 26.27 -6.66
CA MET A 285 -5.95 27.41 -5.74
C MET A 285 -4.62 28.19 -5.66
N ILE A 286 -3.47 27.49 -5.73
CA ILE A 286 -2.14 28.12 -5.80
C ILE A 286 -2.02 28.96 -7.07
N GLU A 287 -2.35 28.39 -8.24
CA GLU A 287 -2.30 29.09 -9.51
C GLU A 287 -3.17 30.35 -9.51
N GLU A 288 -4.42 30.23 -9.06
CA GLU A 288 -5.38 31.34 -8.97
C GLU A 288 -4.91 32.42 -7.98
N THR A 289 -4.41 32.01 -6.80
CA THR A 289 -3.91 32.94 -5.79
C THR A 289 -2.67 33.69 -6.28
N MET A 290 -1.73 33.00 -6.92
CA MET A 290 -0.52 33.59 -7.48
C MET A 290 -0.82 34.54 -8.64
N ALA A 291 -1.76 34.18 -9.52
CA ALA A 291 -2.20 35.04 -10.62
C ALA A 291 -2.90 36.32 -10.13
N ALA A 292 -3.53 36.28 -8.96
CA ALA A 292 -4.20 37.42 -8.36
C ALA A 292 -3.26 38.41 -7.64
N ILE A 293 -1.97 38.09 -7.50
CA ILE A 293 -0.99 38.98 -6.85
C ILE A 293 -0.75 40.22 -7.72
N LYS A 294 -0.93 41.40 -7.13
CA LYS A 294 -0.68 42.70 -7.77
C LYS A 294 0.60 43.35 -7.21
N PRO A 295 1.28 44.21 -7.97
CA PRO A 295 2.37 45.03 -7.46
C PRO A 295 1.94 45.89 -6.27
N ILE A 296 2.90 46.22 -5.40
CA ILE A 296 2.65 47.08 -4.24
C ILE A 296 2.69 48.55 -4.68
N ASP A 297 1.57 49.24 -4.56
CA ASP A 297 1.49 50.69 -4.75
C ASP A 297 1.86 51.43 -3.45
N PRO A 298 2.72 52.47 -3.50
CA PRO A 298 3.04 53.26 -2.32
C PRO A 298 1.80 54.03 -1.81
N PRO A 299 1.62 54.18 -0.49
CA PRO A 299 0.54 55.00 0.05
C PRO A 299 0.65 56.46 -0.40
N LEU A 300 -0.47 57.18 -0.42
CA LEU A 300 -0.44 58.60 -0.76
C LEU A 300 0.30 59.38 0.32
N ALA A 301 1.08 60.38 -0.11
CA ALA A 301 1.73 61.30 0.81
C ALA A 301 0.67 62.21 1.44
N ILE A 302 0.77 62.43 2.75
CA ILE A 302 -0.17 63.32 3.46
C ILE A 302 0.44 64.71 3.65
N ASN A 303 -0.36 65.75 3.49
CA ASN A 303 0.03 67.13 3.82
C ASN A 303 -0.59 67.50 5.18
N ARG A 304 0.25 67.73 6.18
CA ARG A 304 -0.16 68.28 7.48
C ARG A 304 0.48 69.65 7.66
N ASN A 305 -0.32 70.71 7.62
CA ASN A 305 0.10 72.08 7.86
C ASN A 305 1.35 72.50 7.04
N GLY A 306 1.46 72.05 5.79
CA GLY A 306 2.59 72.37 4.90
C GLY A 306 3.73 71.35 4.91
N LEU A 307 3.71 70.37 5.81
CA LEU A 307 4.65 69.25 5.83
C LEU A 307 4.11 68.08 5.02
N ILE A 308 4.83 67.68 3.96
CA ILE A 308 4.54 66.47 3.18
C ILE A 308 5.21 65.28 3.87
N ILE A 309 4.41 64.31 4.31
CA ILE A 309 4.88 63.08 4.93
C ILE A 309 4.76 61.95 3.92
N TYR A 310 5.89 61.35 3.57
CA TYR A 310 5.96 60.16 2.71
C TYR A 310 5.95 58.89 3.56
N TYR A 311 5.26 57.86 3.07
CA TYR A 311 5.23 56.55 3.69
C TYR A 311 6.00 55.52 2.84
N PRO A 312 6.69 54.55 3.46
CA PRO A 312 7.26 53.44 2.71
C PRO A 312 6.16 52.64 2.02
N ALA A 313 6.49 51.99 0.89
CA ALA A 313 5.53 51.15 0.17
C ALA A 313 5.09 49.93 1.00
N ALA A 314 6.00 49.35 1.78
CA ALA A 314 5.73 48.23 2.66
C ALA A 314 5.37 48.67 4.08
N ASN A 315 4.40 47.98 4.70
CA ASN A 315 4.10 48.16 6.12
C ASN A 315 5.14 47.39 6.96
N PRO A 316 5.94 48.06 7.81
CA PRO A 316 6.96 47.40 8.62
C PRO A 316 6.39 46.48 9.72
N LEU A 317 5.09 46.58 10.03
CA LEU A 317 4.41 45.74 11.02
C LEU A 317 3.79 44.47 10.43
N VAL A 318 3.75 44.36 9.09
CA VAL A 318 3.19 43.20 8.38
C VAL A 318 4.29 42.61 7.51
N THR A 319 5.09 41.74 8.12
CA THR A 319 6.28 41.13 7.49
C THR A 319 6.14 39.60 7.45
N PRO A 320 6.18 38.97 6.27
CA PRO A 320 6.26 37.52 6.13
C PRO A 320 7.53 36.93 6.78
N PRO A 321 7.54 35.65 7.18
CA PRO A 321 6.41 34.71 7.12
C PRO A 321 5.40 34.95 8.26
N LEU A 322 4.10 34.84 7.95
CA LEU A 322 3.02 34.99 8.93
C LEU A 322 2.57 33.62 9.47
N SER A 323 2.26 33.56 10.75
CA SER A 323 1.57 32.41 11.35
C SER A 323 0.10 32.37 10.91
N LYS A 324 -0.56 31.23 11.14
CA LYS A 324 -1.98 31.03 10.80
C LYS A 324 -2.87 32.15 11.37
N PRO A 325 -2.83 32.46 12.69
CA PRO A 325 -3.71 33.49 13.25
C PRO A 325 -3.32 34.92 12.82
N GLU A 326 -2.05 35.17 12.47
CA GLU A 326 -1.63 36.45 11.89
C GLU A 326 -2.22 36.63 10.49
N LEU A 327 -2.17 35.61 9.64
CA LEU A 327 -2.73 35.66 8.29
C LEU A 327 -4.28 35.81 8.30
N GLU A 328 -4.96 35.14 9.22
CA GLU A 328 -6.39 35.34 9.47
C GLU A 328 -6.69 36.77 9.95
N GLY A 329 -5.86 37.32 10.84
CA GLY A 329 -5.93 38.72 11.26
C GLY A 329 -5.71 39.71 10.12
N LEU A 330 -4.76 39.44 9.22
CA LEU A 330 -4.52 40.28 8.04
C LEU A 330 -5.73 40.28 7.10
N LYS A 331 -6.36 39.12 6.89
CA LYS A 331 -7.60 39.02 6.11
C LYS A 331 -8.72 39.85 6.72
N GLN A 332 -8.87 39.82 8.05
CA GLN A 332 -9.84 40.66 8.75
C GLN A 332 -9.51 42.15 8.60
N LEU A 333 -8.24 42.55 8.74
CA LEU A 333 -7.81 43.93 8.52
C LEU A 333 -8.21 44.43 7.13
N ILE A 334 -7.88 43.69 6.07
CA ILE A 334 -8.20 44.07 4.68
C ILE A 334 -9.71 44.22 4.50
N TYR A 335 -10.51 43.30 5.04
CA TYR A 335 -11.96 43.40 5.01
C TYR A 335 -12.44 44.70 5.66
N LEU A 336 -11.92 45.05 6.84
CA LEU A 336 -12.30 46.29 7.54
C LEU A 336 -11.88 47.54 6.76
N GLN A 337 -10.68 47.57 6.17
CA GLN A 337 -10.21 48.67 5.32
C GLN A 337 -11.11 48.87 4.09
N GLN A 338 -11.74 47.80 3.59
CA GLN A 338 -12.60 47.84 2.40
C GLN A 338 -14.09 48.05 2.71
N ASN A 339 -14.55 47.82 3.94
CA ASN A 339 -15.97 47.81 4.25
C ASN A 339 -16.36 48.75 5.41
N THR A 340 -15.39 49.42 6.05
CA THR A 340 -15.64 50.33 7.17
C THR A 340 -14.93 51.67 6.96
N THR A 341 -15.05 52.57 7.93
CA THR A 341 -14.32 53.85 7.98
C THR A 341 -12.85 53.69 8.39
N LEU A 342 -12.36 52.46 8.56
CA LEU A 342 -10.94 52.17 8.81
C LEU A 342 -10.09 52.59 7.60
N GLY A 343 -8.98 53.29 7.84
CA GLY A 343 -8.15 53.85 6.78
C GLY A 343 -7.47 52.81 5.89
N VAL A 344 -7.28 53.16 4.61
CA VAL A 344 -6.79 52.25 3.54
C VAL A 344 -5.27 52.28 3.34
N ARG A 345 -4.52 52.84 4.30
CA ARG A 345 -3.05 52.90 4.22
C ARG A 345 -2.46 51.48 4.10
N TRP A 346 -1.49 51.32 3.19
CA TRP A 346 -0.83 50.05 2.88
C TRP A 346 -1.75 48.92 2.42
N LEU A 347 -2.98 49.20 1.99
CA LEU A 347 -3.93 48.17 1.52
C LEU A 347 -3.34 47.31 0.39
N SER A 348 -2.59 47.90 -0.53
CA SER A 348 -1.86 47.21 -1.61
C SER A 348 -0.81 46.21 -1.06
N HIS A 349 -0.02 46.62 -0.08
CA HIS A 349 0.97 45.78 0.61
C HIS A 349 0.29 44.66 1.41
N HIS A 350 -0.77 44.97 2.16
CA HIS A 350 -1.53 43.97 2.90
C HIS A 350 -2.12 42.90 1.98
N ASP A 351 -2.73 43.32 0.87
CA ASP A 351 -3.29 42.41 -0.14
C ASP A 351 -2.21 41.53 -0.78
N PHE A 352 -1.04 42.10 -1.10
CA PHE A 352 0.12 41.36 -1.58
C PHE A 352 0.60 40.30 -0.56
N VAL A 353 0.74 40.67 0.71
CA VAL A 353 1.17 39.76 1.78
C VAL A 353 0.13 38.66 2.02
N LEU A 354 -1.16 39.01 2.07
CA LEU A 354 -2.24 38.03 2.24
C LEU A 354 -2.19 36.96 1.15
N LYS A 355 -2.07 37.37 -0.12
CA LYS A 355 -2.04 36.44 -1.25
C LYS A 355 -0.76 35.61 -1.28
N SER A 356 0.41 36.23 -1.10
CA SER A 356 1.70 35.51 -1.13
C SER A 356 1.82 34.49 0.02
N GLU A 357 1.39 34.84 1.23
CA GLU A 357 1.37 33.90 2.35
C GLU A 357 0.25 32.84 2.19
N SER A 358 -0.91 33.19 1.62
CA SER A 358 -1.93 32.18 1.27
C SER A 358 -1.37 31.14 0.30
N ALA A 359 -0.67 31.57 -0.75
CA ALA A 359 0.00 30.68 -1.69
C ALA A 359 1.05 29.80 -1.00
N ARG A 360 1.81 30.35 -0.04
CA ARG A 360 2.76 29.57 0.77
C ARG A 360 2.06 28.48 1.60
N TYR A 361 0.95 28.79 2.25
CA TYR A 361 0.15 27.81 3.01
C TYR A 361 -0.42 26.71 2.10
N LEU A 362 -0.98 27.09 0.95
CA LEU A 362 -1.50 26.14 -0.02
C LEU A 362 -0.39 25.24 -0.59
N ALA A 363 0.78 25.79 -0.92
CA ALA A 363 1.93 25.03 -1.40
C ALA A 363 2.42 24.02 -0.35
N ASN A 364 2.52 24.43 0.92
CA ASN A 364 2.88 23.53 2.01
C ASN A 364 1.88 22.38 2.15
N ALA A 365 0.57 22.66 2.07
CA ALA A 365 -0.47 21.63 2.13
C ALA A 365 -0.44 20.71 0.90
N SER A 366 -0.27 21.27 -0.31
CA SER A 366 -0.17 20.48 -1.56
C SER A 366 1.03 19.52 -1.51
N ASN A 367 2.20 20.00 -1.06
CA ASN A 367 3.40 19.17 -0.91
C ASN A 367 3.19 18.04 0.10
N ALA A 368 2.58 18.32 1.26
CA ALA A 368 2.28 17.31 2.26
C ALA A 368 1.27 16.27 1.76
N ILE A 369 0.21 16.70 1.10
CA ILE A 369 -0.81 15.81 0.51
C ILE A 369 -0.22 15.01 -0.66
N SER A 370 0.75 15.54 -1.39
CA SER A 370 1.49 14.78 -2.40
C SER A 370 2.29 13.62 -1.80
N ASP A 371 2.97 13.84 -0.66
CA ASP A 371 3.66 12.76 0.07
C ASP A 371 2.68 11.70 0.62
N LEU A 372 1.50 12.13 1.09
CA LEU A 372 0.42 11.22 1.50
C LEU A 372 -0.11 10.40 0.31
N ALA A 373 -0.31 11.04 -0.85
CA ALA A 373 -0.79 10.39 -2.06
C ALA A 373 0.20 9.33 -2.55
N GLU A 374 1.50 9.62 -2.51
CA GLU A 374 2.54 8.65 -2.87
C GLU A 374 2.52 7.43 -1.95
N ARG A 375 2.44 7.63 -0.63
CA ARG A 375 2.33 6.53 0.35
C ARG A 375 1.05 5.72 0.15
N ALA A 376 -0.08 6.36 -0.13
CA ALA A 376 -1.34 5.67 -0.42
C ALA A 376 -1.28 4.87 -1.73
N GLN A 377 -0.63 5.40 -2.76
CA GLN A 377 -0.46 4.72 -4.04
C GLN A 377 0.43 3.47 -3.91
N GLN A 378 1.48 3.52 -3.09
CA GLN A 378 2.32 2.35 -2.81
C GLN A 378 1.50 1.21 -2.19
N ILE A 379 0.63 1.53 -1.22
CA ILE A 379 -0.30 0.58 -0.58
C ILE A 379 -1.27 0.00 -1.62
N ALA A 380 -1.91 0.86 -2.43
CA ALA A 380 -2.86 0.43 -3.44
C ALA A 380 -2.20 -0.48 -4.51
N THR A 381 -0.98 -0.14 -4.92
CA THR A 381 -0.21 -0.95 -5.89
C THR A 381 0.12 -2.33 -5.31
N ALA A 382 0.51 -2.40 -4.03
CA ALA A 382 0.79 -3.68 -3.38
C ALA A 382 -0.49 -4.52 -3.23
N GLN A 383 -1.61 -3.91 -2.85
CA GLN A 383 -2.91 -4.59 -2.82
C GLN A 383 -3.32 -5.10 -4.20
N ALA A 384 -3.12 -4.32 -5.25
CA ALA A 384 -3.42 -4.72 -6.63
C ALA A 384 -2.56 -5.90 -7.09
N ARG A 385 -1.28 -5.96 -6.70
CA ARG A 385 -0.42 -7.14 -6.99
C ARG A 385 -0.92 -8.40 -6.30
N ILE A 386 -1.27 -8.30 -5.02
CA ILE A 386 -1.84 -9.44 -4.25
C ILE A 386 -3.13 -9.91 -4.88
N GLU A 387 -4.01 -8.98 -5.23
CA GLU A 387 -5.27 -9.26 -5.90
C GLU A 387 -5.04 -9.97 -7.24
N ALA A 388 -4.13 -9.45 -8.06
CA ALA A 388 -3.78 -10.05 -9.33
C ALA A 388 -3.28 -11.49 -9.17
N VAL A 389 -2.43 -11.76 -8.16
CA VAL A 389 -1.98 -13.12 -7.85
C VAL A 389 -3.13 -14.00 -7.36
N ARG A 390 -4.01 -13.48 -6.51
CA ARG A 390 -5.19 -14.23 -6.02
C ARG A 390 -6.11 -14.62 -7.17
N VAL A 391 -6.41 -13.68 -8.06
CA VAL A 391 -7.21 -13.94 -9.27
C VAL A 391 -6.52 -14.95 -10.17
N ALA A 392 -5.20 -14.80 -10.40
CA ALA A 392 -4.43 -15.73 -11.21
C ALA A 392 -4.36 -17.16 -10.64
N ASN A 393 -4.55 -17.33 -9.33
CA ASN A 393 -4.58 -18.62 -8.64
C ASN A 393 -6.01 -19.14 -8.35
N THR A 394 -7.04 -18.50 -8.90
CA THR A 394 -8.44 -18.92 -8.72
C THR A 394 -8.97 -19.58 -10.01
N TYR A 395 -9.44 -20.82 -9.91
CA TYR A 395 -9.91 -21.64 -11.02
C TYR A 395 -11.41 -21.89 -10.92
N HIS A 396 -12.15 -21.67 -12.00
CA HIS A 396 -13.59 -21.86 -12.06
C HIS A 396 -13.97 -23.08 -12.90
N LEU A 397 -14.84 -23.93 -12.36
CA LEU A 397 -15.23 -25.21 -12.93
C LEU A 397 -16.74 -25.37 -12.95
N SER A 398 -17.25 -26.00 -14.03
CA SER A 398 -18.61 -26.47 -14.10
C SER A 398 -18.71 -27.82 -13.39
N GLY A 399 -19.63 -27.93 -12.42
CA GLY A 399 -19.91 -29.18 -11.71
C GLY A 399 -20.35 -30.31 -12.65
N PRO A 400 -21.41 -30.12 -13.46
CA PRO A 400 -21.86 -31.13 -14.42
C PRO A 400 -20.73 -31.64 -15.33
N ALA A 401 -19.92 -30.74 -15.89
CA ALA A 401 -18.80 -31.11 -16.74
C ALA A 401 -17.76 -31.93 -15.95
N SER A 402 -17.35 -31.46 -14.77
CA SER A 402 -16.32 -32.12 -13.96
C SER A 402 -16.74 -33.52 -13.49
N ALA A 403 -18.04 -33.78 -13.34
CA ALA A 403 -18.56 -35.07 -12.93
C ALA A 403 -18.46 -36.16 -14.02
N THR A 404 -18.49 -35.77 -15.30
CA THR A 404 -18.58 -36.74 -16.41
C THR A 404 -17.35 -36.79 -17.29
N GLN A 405 -16.52 -35.74 -17.33
CA GLN A 405 -15.39 -35.66 -18.25
C GLN A 405 -14.11 -35.10 -17.61
N ALA A 406 -12.98 -35.32 -18.27
CA ALA A 406 -11.72 -34.67 -17.93
C ALA A 406 -11.69 -33.25 -18.50
N VAL A 407 -11.43 -32.25 -17.65
CA VAL A 407 -11.45 -30.82 -18.00
C VAL A 407 -10.07 -30.22 -17.73
N VAL A 408 -9.54 -29.48 -18.70
CA VAL A 408 -8.35 -28.65 -18.52
C VAL A 408 -8.81 -27.21 -18.29
N MET A 409 -8.28 -26.56 -17.26
CA MET A 409 -8.76 -25.28 -16.77
C MET A 409 -7.62 -24.30 -16.51
N THR A 410 -7.88 -23.01 -16.64
CA THR A 410 -7.01 -21.90 -16.26
C THR A 410 -7.77 -20.94 -15.36
N SER A 411 -7.11 -19.91 -14.82
CA SER A 411 -7.79 -18.87 -14.04
C SER A 411 -8.76 -18.01 -14.85
N VAL A 412 -8.64 -18.03 -16.18
CA VAL A 412 -9.48 -17.24 -17.10
C VAL A 412 -10.52 -18.05 -17.85
N GLY A 413 -10.60 -19.38 -17.62
CA GLY A 413 -11.56 -20.25 -18.30
C GLY A 413 -11.08 -21.68 -18.56
N THR A 414 -11.97 -22.51 -19.11
CA THR A 414 -11.69 -23.90 -19.50
C THR A 414 -11.08 -23.98 -20.90
N ILE A 415 -10.13 -24.88 -21.12
CA ILE A 415 -9.48 -25.08 -22.42
C ILE A 415 -10.27 -26.10 -23.24
N ALA A 416 -10.64 -25.72 -24.46
CA ALA A 416 -11.35 -26.61 -25.38
C ALA A 416 -10.43 -27.66 -26.02
N THR A 417 -11.00 -28.79 -26.42
CA THR A 417 -10.32 -29.78 -27.26
C THR A 417 -10.18 -29.28 -28.69
N ALA A 418 -9.07 -29.60 -29.35
CA ALA A 418 -8.83 -29.23 -30.74
C ALA A 418 -9.90 -29.83 -31.68
N GLU A 419 -10.27 -29.08 -32.72
CA GLU A 419 -11.24 -29.53 -33.72
C GLU A 419 -10.71 -30.74 -34.51
N GLY A 420 -11.61 -31.66 -34.89
CA GLY A 420 -11.27 -32.83 -35.70
C GLY A 420 -10.67 -34.01 -34.94
N ILE A 421 -10.60 -33.97 -33.61
CA ILE A 421 -10.12 -35.09 -32.78
C ILE A 421 -11.24 -36.09 -32.48
N THR A 422 -10.95 -37.39 -32.64
CA THR A 422 -11.90 -38.50 -32.42
C THR A 422 -11.80 -39.13 -31.02
N VAL A 423 -10.71 -38.90 -30.29
CA VAL A 423 -10.45 -39.45 -28.95
C VAL A 423 -10.66 -38.37 -27.90
N THR A 424 -11.46 -38.64 -26.87
CA THR A 424 -11.64 -37.70 -25.75
C THR A 424 -10.46 -37.78 -24.78
N LEU A 425 -10.16 -36.69 -24.07
CA LEU A 425 -9.12 -36.68 -23.04
C LEU A 425 -9.36 -37.75 -21.97
N GLN A 426 -10.62 -37.95 -21.57
CA GLN A 426 -11.01 -38.98 -20.62
C GLN A 426 -10.73 -40.40 -21.15
N ALA A 427 -10.99 -40.66 -22.44
CA ALA A 427 -10.68 -41.94 -23.07
C ALA A 427 -9.16 -42.19 -23.12
N ALA A 428 -8.37 -41.17 -23.45
CA ALA A 428 -6.91 -41.25 -23.44
C ALA A 428 -6.35 -41.54 -22.04
N ILE A 429 -6.91 -40.93 -20.99
CA ILE A 429 -6.56 -41.25 -19.58
C ILE A 429 -6.89 -42.71 -19.27
N ARG A 430 -8.12 -43.16 -19.60
CA ARG A 430 -8.57 -44.53 -19.31
C ARG A 430 -7.74 -45.60 -20.02
N SER A 431 -7.28 -45.35 -21.25
CA SER A 431 -6.45 -46.32 -21.99
C SER A 431 -5.00 -46.36 -21.49
N ALA A 432 -4.50 -45.27 -20.90
CA ALA A 432 -3.15 -45.19 -20.37
C ALA A 432 -2.92 -46.06 -19.11
N VAL A 433 -3.93 -46.17 -18.25
CA VAL A 433 -3.84 -46.92 -16.98
C VAL A 433 -3.52 -48.41 -17.20
N PRO A 434 -4.29 -49.20 -17.97
CA PRO A 434 -4.00 -50.61 -18.20
C PRO A 434 -2.66 -50.81 -18.94
N ALA A 435 -2.32 -49.92 -19.88
CA ALA A 435 -1.05 -49.98 -20.62
C ALA A 435 0.18 -49.86 -19.69
N LEU A 436 0.07 -49.13 -18.58
CA LEU A 436 1.12 -49.03 -17.56
C LEU A 436 1.17 -50.26 -16.63
N THR A 437 0.05 -50.93 -16.40
CA THR A 437 -0.04 -52.09 -15.51
C THR A 437 0.28 -53.42 -16.19
N GLU A 438 0.04 -53.56 -17.49
CA GLU A 438 0.29 -54.79 -18.27
C GLU A 438 1.75 -54.98 -18.71
N LEU A 439 2.60 -53.95 -18.60
CA LEU A 439 4.03 -54.10 -18.86
C LEU A 439 4.67 -54.98 -17.76
N VAL A 440 5.08 -56.20 -18.15
CA VAL A 440 5.70 -57.24 -17.32
C VAL A 440 6.79 -56.67 -16.41
N ALA A 441 6.81 -57.14 -15.14
CA ALA A 441 7.71 -56.78 -14.05
C ALA A 441 9.21 -57.13 -14.29
N GLY A 442 9.80 -56.56 -15.34
CA GLY A 442 11.22 -56.68 -15.69
C GLY A 442 11.85 -55.30 -15.92
N THR A 443 12.62 -54.85 -14.93
CA THR A 443 13.77 -53.92 -15.05
C THR A 443 13.59 -52.48 -15.57
N ALA A 444 12.38 -51.91 -15.66
CA ALA A 444 12.20 -50.50 -16.02
C ALA A 444 11.40 -49.69 -14.98
N SER A 445 12.10 -49.12 -13.99
CA SER A 445 11.59 -47.94 -13.25
C SER A 445 11.59 -46.73 -14.20
N GLY A 446 10.47 -45.98 -14.26
CA GLY A 446 10.35 -44.77 -15.09
C GLY A 446 9.52 -44.89 -16.39
N LEU A 447 8.45 -45.69 -16.40
CA LEU A 447 7.50 -45.78 -17.52
C LEU A 447 6.32 -44.82 -17.34
N MET A 448 5.98 -44.07 -18.39
CA MET A 448 4.81 -43.20 -18.44
C MET A 448 4.09 -43.31 -19.79
N VAL A 449 2.82 -42.92 -19.81
CA VAL A 449 2.02 -42.82 -21.03
C VAL A 449 1.58 -41.37 -21.22
N GLY A 450 2.01 -40.75 -22.31
CA GLY A 450 1.53 -39.43 -22.70
C GLY A 450 0.07 -39.50 -23.16
N ILE A 451 -0.79 -38.65 -22.60
CA ILE A 451 -2.25 -38.67 -22.84
C ILE A 451 -2.79 -37.40 -23.50
N SER A 452 -2.04 -36.29 -23.43
CA SER A 452 -2.45 -35.04 -24.08
C SER A 452 -1.27 -34.13 -24.36
N ALA A 453 -1.39 -33.34 -25.43
CA ALA A 453 -0.52 -32.21 -25.72
C ALA A 453 -1.32 -30.91 -25.79
N LEU A 454 -0.77 -29.84 -25.22
CA LEU A 454 -1.34 -28.49 -25.22
C LEU A 454 -0.54 -27.57 -26.15
N ILE A 455 -1.20 -26.91 -27.10
CA ILE A 455 -0.54 -25.93 -27.99
C ILE A 455 -0.35 -24.61 -27.23
N TYR A 456 0.88 -24.10 -27.20
CA TYR A 456 1.22 -22.84 -26.54
C TYR A 456 1.29 -21.69 -27.55
N SER A 457 0.65 -20.58 -27.24
CA SER A 457 0.82 -19.29 -27.93
C SER A 457 1.87 -18.46 -27.16
N PRO A 458 2.82 -17.78 -27.83
CA PRO A 458 3.73 -16.86 -27.13
C PRO A 458 2.92 -15.68 -26.60
N LYS A 459 2.95 -15.43 -25.29
CA LYS A 459 2.37 -14.21 -24.74
C LYS A 459 3.37 -13.06 -24.70
N LEU A 460 2.79 -11.87 -24.89
CA LEU A 460 3.37 -10.54 -24.74
C LEU A 460 4.28 -10.45 -23.51
N ALA A 461 5.37 -9.70 -23.67
CA ALA A 461 6.57 -9.66 -22.86
C ALA A 461 6.43 -9.01 -21.46
N ASN A 462 5.30 -9.18 -20.77
CA ASN A 462 4.98 -8.48 -19.52
C ASN A 462 4.46 -9.37 -18.37
N GLY A 463 4.62 -10.70 -18.43
CA GLY A 463 4.35 -11.57 -17.27
C GLY A 463 2.87 -11.65 -16.84
N GLU A 464 1.93 -11.26 -17.70
CA GLU A 464 0.49 -11.33 -17.42
C GLU A 464 -0.02 -12.77 -17.64
N LEU A 465 0.06 -13.57 -16.57
CA LEU A 465 -0.27 -15.00 -16.44
C LEU A 465 -1.64 -15.40 -17.02
N PRO A 466 -1.63 -16.34 -17.98
CA PRO A 466 -2.40 -17.59 -17.89
C PRO A 466 -1.50 -18.77 -18.28
N GLU A 467 -0.28 -18.81 -17.73
CA GLU A 467 0.65 -19.93 -17.96
C GLU A 467 0.30 -21.16 -17.12
N ARG A 468 -0.57 -21.03 -16.12
CA ARG A 468 -0.91 -22.11 -15.20
C ARG A 468 -2.26 -22.72 -15.55
N TYR A 469 -2.23 -23.99 -15.93
CA TYR A 469 -3.44 -24.80 -16.05
C TYR A 469 -3.50 -25.86 -14.95
N ALA A 470 -4.71 -26.33 -14.68
CA ALA A 470 -4.97 -27.53 -13.93
C ALA A 470 -5.78 -28.51 -14.80
N LEU A 471 -5.69 -29.80 -14.53
CA LEU A 471 -6.54 -30.83 -15.12
C LEU A 471 -7.31 -31.52 -14.01
N GLY A 472 -8.63 -31.58 -14.16
CA GLY A 472 -9.54 -32.26 -13.26
C GLY A 472 -10.26 -33.39 -13.96
N THR A 473 -10.41 -34.53 -13.29
CA THR A 473 -11.15 -35.69 -13.82
C THR A 473 -11.75 -36.51 -12.68
N PRO A 474 -12.89 -37.19 -12.88
CA PRO A 474 -13.40 -38.14 -11.89
C PRO A 474 -12.35 -39.19 -11.53
N ILE A 475 -12.17 -39.48 -10.24
CA ILE A 475 -11.15 -40.44 -9.78
C ILE A 475 -11.33 -41.83 -10.42
N SER A 476 -12.57 -42.22 -10.70
CA SER A 476 -12.93 -43.47 -11.40
C SER A 476 -12.37 -43.56 -12.82
N THR A 477 -11.93 -42.44 -13.41
CA THR A 477 -11.22 -42.40 -14.70
C THR A 477 -9.78 -42.92 -14.56
N LEU A 478 -9.13 -42.68 -13.41
CA LEU A 478 -7.77 -43.13 -13.13
C LEU A 478 -7.75 -44.50 -12.43
N VAL A 479 -8.65 -44.69 -11.46
CA VAL A 479 -8.70 -45.91 -10.64
C VAL A 479 -10.16 -46.37 -10.53
N PRO A 480 -10.66 -47.14 -11.51
CA PRO A 480 -12.07 -47.54 -11.58
C PRO A 480 -12.55 -48.34 -10.36
N ASP A 481 -11.65 -49.14 -9.77
CA ASP A 481 -11.98 -50.06 -8.67
C ASP A 481 -11.85 -49.40 -7.27
N LEU A 482 -11.51 -48.11 -7.19
CA LEU A 482 -11.34 -47.42 -5.92
C LEU A 482 -12.70 -47.02 -5.31
N ASN A 483 -13.05 -47.62 -4.18
CA ASN A 483 -14.31 -47.37 -3.50
C ASN A 483 -14.36 -45.95 -2.87
N GLU A 484 -15.44 -45.21 -3.11
CA GLU A 484 -15.66 -43.85 -2.57
C GLU A 484 -15.63 -43.79 -1.05
N SER A 485 -16.06 -44.86 -0.35
CA SER A 485 -16.00 -44.89 1.12
C SER A 485 -14.55 -44.83 1.64
N THR A 486 -13.62 -45.46 0.91
CA THR A 486 -12.19 -45.43 1.22
C THR A 486 -11.64 -44.02 1.04
N ILE A 487 -12.02 -43.33 -0.03
CA ILE A 487 -11.60 -41.95 -0.30
C ILE A 487 -12.15 -41.01 0.78
N THR A 488 -13.43 -41.16 1.12
CA THR A 488 -14.11 -40.34 2.14
C THR A 488 -13.48 -40.54 3.53
N SER A 489 -13.05 -41.76 3.86
CA SER A 489 -12.34 -42.03 5.12
C SER A 489 -10.96 -41.37 5.22
N ALA A 490 -10.37 -40.97 4.09
CA ALA A 490 -9.06 -40.37 4.00
C ALA A 490 -9.10 -38.83 3.91
N ILE A 491 -10.26 -38.18 4.07
CA ILE A 491 -10.38 -36.71 4.07
C ILE A 491 -9.39 -36.10 5.08
N ASN A 492 -8.68 -35.05 4.64
CA ASN A 492 -7.59 -34.39 5.37
C ASN A 492 -6.39 -35.30 5.69
N SER A 493 -6.27 -36.41 4.98
CA SER A 493 -5.15 -37.35 5.03
C SER A 493 -4.66 -37.66 3.61
N THR A 494 -3.92 -38.75 3.44
CA THR A 494 -3.40 -39.22 2.14
C THR A 494 -3.92 -40.61 1.80
N ILE A 495 -4.10 -40.87 0.51
CA ILE A 495 -4.42 -42.19 -0.04
C ILE A 495 -3.35 -42.62 -1.06
N ASP A 496 -3.02 -43.91 -1.09
CA ASP A 496 -2.11 -44.47 -2.09
C ASP A 496 -2.84 -44.72 -3.40
N LEU A 497 -2.37 -44.10 -4.48
CA LEU A 497 -2.84 -44.38 -5.84
C LEU A 497 -1.80 -45.22 -6.60
N PRO A 498 -2.23 -46.19 -7.44
CA PRO A 498 -1.34 -46.98 -8.27
C PRO A 498 -0.78 -46.19 -9.47
N VAL A 499 -1.43 -45.09 -9.84
CA VAL A 499 -1.05 -44.19 -10.92
C VAL A 499 -1.31 -42.74 -10.53
N ARG A 500 -0.50 -41.81 -11.04
CA ARG A 500 -0.67 -40.36 -10.88
C ARG A 500 -0.48 -39.66 -12.21
N MET A 501 -0.91 -38.39 -12.29
CA MET A 501 -0.65 -37.54 -13.45
C MET A 501 0.29 -36.39 -13.09
N SER A 502 1.09 -36.00 -14.07
CA SER A 502 1.90 -34.79 -14.03
C SER A 502 2.08 -34.27 -15.45
N SER A 503 2.73 -33.13 -15.59
CA SER A 503 3.00 -32.50 -16.89
C SER A 503 4.49 -32.27 -17.09
N LYS A 504 4.90 -32.21 -18.36
CA LYS A 504 6.28 -31.90 -18.75
C LYS A 504 6.30 -31.07 -20.02
N THR A 505 7.40 -30.37 -20.23
CA THR A 505 7.66 -29.71 -21.51
C THR A 505 8.23 -30.71 -22.52
N ALA A 506 7.46 -31.02 -23.56
CA ALA A 506 7.84 -31.88 -24.67
C ALA A 506 9.01 -31.32 -25.49
N ALA A 507 9.57 -32.13 -26.40
CA ALA A 507 10.73 -31.74 -27.22
C ALA A 507 10.45 -30.53 -28.13
N ASP A 508 9.21 -30.39 -28.58
CA ASP A 508 8.70 -29.28 -29.40
C ASP A 508 8.31 -28.04 -28.58
N GLY A 509 8.43 -28.09 -27.25
CA GLY A 509 8.12 -26.99 -26.34
C GLY A 509 6.67 -26.94 -25.84
N ARG A 510 5.80 -27.87 -26.26
CA ARG A 510 4.43 -27.98 -25.76
C ARG A 510 4.39 -28.58 -24.35
N SER A 511 3.38 -28.24 -23.56
CA SER A 511 3.13 -28.95 -22.30
C SER A 511 2.37 -30.25 -22.62
N GLU A 512 2.90 -31.36 -22.13
CA GLU A 512 2.35 -32.69 -22.32
C GLU A 512 1.96 -33.26 -20.95
N VAL A 513 0.71 -33.65 -20.79
CA VAL A 513 0.24 -34.37 -19.61
C VAL A 513 0.45 -35.86 -19.83
N PHE A 514 0.96 -36.53 -18.81
CA PHE A 514 1.21 -37.97 -18.83
C PHE A 514 0.67 -38.65 -17.57
N VAL A 515 0.34 -39.92 -17.69
CA VAL A 515 0.05 -40.83 -16.58
C VAL A 515 1.30 -41.63 -16.28
N VAL A 516 1.60 -41.85 -15.01
CA VAL A 516 2.77 -42.60 -14.55
C VAL A 516 2.38 -43.57 -13.45
N LYS A 517 3.03 -44.73 -13.43
CA LYS A 517 2.88 -45.72 -12.36
C LYS A 517 3.50 -45.19 -11.07
N ALA A 518 2.72 -45.17 -10.00
CA ALA A 518 3.17 -44.76 -8.68
C ALA A 518 3.48 -46.00 -7.84
N ASP A 519 4.77 -46.28 -7.65
CA ASP A 519 5.29 -47.48 -6.99
C ASP A 519 5.69 -47.25 -5.53
N GLY A 520 5.57 -46.01 -5.04
CA GLY A 520 5.97 -45.60 -3.71
C GLY A 520 7.48 -45.46 -3.51
N THR A 521 8.31 -45.75 -4.51
CA THR A 521 9.77 -45.70 -4.41
C THR A 521 10.43 -44.73 -5.39
N SER A 522 10.07 -44.82 -6.68
CA SER A 522 10.51 -43.90 -7.72
C SER A 522 9.49 -42.78 -7.93
N VAL A 523 8.22 -43.12 -7.81
CA VAL A 523 7.10 -42.16 -7.86
C VAL A 523 6.28 -42.30 -6.59
N PRO A 524 6.12 -41.24 -5.79
CA PRO A 524 5.34 -41.30 -4.56
C PRO A 524 3.88 -41.72 -4.86
N SER A 525 3.33 -42.66 -4.11
CA SER A 525 1.95 -43.14 -4.25
C SER A 525 0.94 -42.33 -3.46
N LYS A 526 1.37 -41.70 -2.35
CA LYS A 526 0.51 -40.90 -1.46
C LYS A 526 0.01 -39.63 -2.14
N VAL A 527 -1.31 -39.45 -2.17
CA VAL A 527 -2.03 -38.27 -2.71
C VAL A 527 -2.94 -37.70 -1.62
N LYS A 528 -2.93 -36.36 -1.45
CA LYS A 528 -3.75 -35.67 -0.43
C LYS A 528 -5.23 -35.72 -0.80
N VAL A 529 -6.10 -35.90 0.20
CA VAL A 529 -7.56 -35.83 0.04
C VAL A 529 -8.09 -34.61 0.79
N ILE A 530 -8.79 -33.71 0.09
CA ILE A 530 -9.26 -32.42 0.62
C ILE A 530 -10.78 -32.35 0.46
N ALA A 531 -11.50 -32.03 1.55
CA ALA A 531 -12.94 -31.82 1.47
C ALA A 531 -13.27 -30.47 0.82
N ALA A 532 -14.22 -30.48 -0.13
CA ALA A 532 -14.80 -29.26 -0.67
C ALA A 532 -15.79 -28.65 0.32
N THR A 533 -15.70 -27.34 0.52
CA THR A 533 -16.59 -26.60 1.41
C THR A 533 -17.67 -25.90 0.60
N TYR A 534 -18.93 -25.97 1.04
CA TYR A 534 -20.03 -25.27 0.38
C TYR A 534 -20.14 -23.81 0.88
N GLU A 535 -20.08 -22.86 -0.03
CA GLU A 535 -20.24 -21.43 0.28
C GLU A 535 -21.69 -20.99 0.01
N LEU A 536 -22.47 -20.81 1.09
CA LEU A 536 -23.90 -20.46 1.02
C LEU A 536 -24.20 -19.17 0.24
N ALA A 537 -23.35 -18.15 0.40
CA ALA A 537 -23.56 -16.84 -0.23
C ALA A 537 -23.44 -16.89 -1.76
N ARG A 538 -22.49 -17.70 -2.26
CA ARG A 538 -22.19 -17.83 -3.69
C ARG A 538 -22.83 -19.06 -4.32
N LYS A 539 -23.38 -19.98 -3.51
CA LYS A 539 -23.93 -21.27 -3.91
C LYS A 539 -22.94 -22.11 -4.73
N VAL A 540 -21.67 -22.12 -4.33
CA VAL A 540 -20.59 -22.87 -4.99
C VAL A 540 -19.84 -23.75 -3.99
N TYR A 541 -19.18 -24.78 -4.48
CA TYR A 541 -18.19 -25.53 -3.71
C TYR A 541 -16.81 -24.95 -3.93
N THR A 542 -16.00 -24.88 -2.87
CA THR A 542 -14.66 -24.30 -2.92
C THR A 542 -13.64 -25.20 -2.22
N VAL A 543 -12.46 -25.30 -2.83
CA VAL A 543 -11.27 -25.88 -2.21
C VAL A 543 -10.16 -24.85 -2.28
N THR A 544 -9.51 -24.59 -1.14
CA THR A 544 -8.33 -23.74 -1.07
C THR A 544 -7.15 -24.59 -0.61
N THR A 545 -6.07 -24.61 -1.39
CA THR A 545 -4.86 -25.35 -1.03
C THR A 545 -4.07 -24.60 0.04
N SER A 546 -3.21 -25.34 0.77
CA SER A 546 -2.29 -24.77 1.78
C SER A 546 -1.03 -24.16 1.16
N ASP A 547 -1.00 -23.93 -0.15
CA ASP A 547 0.12 -23.29 -0.84
C ASP A 547 0.29 -21.83 -0.39
N VAL A 548 1.50 -21.30 -0.57
CA VAL A 548 1.78 -19.87 -0.40
C VAL A 548 2.36 -19.34 -1.72
N PRO A 549 1.63 -18.52 -2.49
CA PRO A 549 0.22 -18.13 -2.32
C PRO A 549 -0.77 -19.29 -2.52
N PRO A 550 -1.94 -19.29 -1.85
CA PRO A 550 -2.92 -20.37 -1.95
C PRO A 550 -3.58 -20.39 -3.33
N ARG A 551 -3.98 -21.59 -3.78
CA ARG A 551 -4.81 -21.78 -4.97
C ARG A 551 -6.22 -22.11 -4.57
N THR A 552 -7.18 -21.50 -5.26
CA THR A 552 -8.61 -21.68 -4.97
C THR A 552 -9.27 -22.30 -6.19
N LEU A 553 -9.98 -23.41 -6.01
CA LEU A 553 -10.83 -24.00 -7.05
C LEU A 553 -12.29 -23.84 -6.64
N ILE A 554 -13.13 -23.45 -7.59
CA ILE A 554 -14.54 -23.17 -7.39
C ILE A 554 -15.35 -24.00 -8.37
N TRP A 555 -16.28 -24.80 -7.87
CA TRP A 555 -17.22 -25.60 -8.66
C TRP A 555 -18.65 -25.09 -8.50
N THR A 556 -19.34 -24.92 -9.62
CA THR A 556 -20.81 -24.80 -9.59
C THR A 556 -21.42 -26.15 -9.18
N PRO A 557 -22.41 -26.19 -8.29
CA PRO A 557 -23.00 -27.43 -7.82
C PRO A 557 -23.96 -28.03 -8.87
N ILE A 558 -24.13 -29.35 -8.87
CA ILE A 558 -25.17 -30.04 -9.66
C ILE A 558 -26.52 -29.97 -8.94
N VAL A 559 -26.50 -30.11 -7.61
CA VAL A 559 -27.66 -29.95 -6.71
C VAL A 559 -27.30 -28.93 -5.63
N VAL A 560 -28.22 -28.00 -5.35
CA VAL A 560 -28.03 -27.00 -4.27
C VAL A 560 -28.52 -27.63 -2.96
N PRO A 561 -27.71 -27.65 -1.88
CA PRO A 561 -28.18 -28.18 -0.60
C PRO A 561 -29.45 -27.46 -0.12
N GLY A 562 -30.53 -28.21 0.15
CA GLY A 562 -31.79 -27.69 0.71
C GLY A 562 -32.90 -27.36 -0.30
N ASN A 563 -32.72 -27.61 -1.60
CA ASN A 563 -33.82 -27.57 -2.57
C ASN A 563 -34.15 -28.97 -3.09
N SER A 564 -35.35 -29.48 -2.80
CA SER A 564 -35.85 -30.78 -3.30
C SER A 564 -36.26 -30.73 -4.78
N SER A 565 -35.58 -29.93 -5.60
CA SER A 565 -35.96 -29.69 -6.99
C SER A 565 -35.22 -30.63 -7.94
N THR A 566 -35.96 -31.33 -8.80
CA THR A 566 -35.43 -32.20 -9.87
C THR A 566 -35.17 -31.44 -11.18
N THR A 567 -35.15 -30.09 -11.15
CA THR A 567 -34.88 -29.24 -12.32
C THR A 567 -33.49 -28.63 -12.22
N LEU A 568 -32.72 -28.74 -13.32
CA LEU A 568 -31.42 -28.06 -13.48
C LEU A 568 -31.60 -26.56 -13.21
N PRO A 569 -30.73 -25.89 -12.43
CA PRO A 569 -30.87 -24.46 -12.19
C PRO A 569 -30.79 -23.69 -13.52
N VAL A 570 -31.79 -22.83 -13.77
CA VAL A 570 -32.02 -22.17 -15.07
C VAL A 570 -30.99 -21.07 -15.42
N ASP A 571 -30.12 -20.68 -14.49
CA ASP A 571 -29.01 -19.74 -14.76
C ASP A 571 -27.74 -20.24 -14.06
N GLN A 572 -26.99 -21.15 -14.69
CA GLN A 572 -25.61 -21.44 -14.29
C GLN A 572 -24.66 -20.75 -15.28
N SER A 573 -23.93 -19.74 -14.81
CA SER A 573 -22.84 -19.15 -15.60
C SER A 573 -21.75 -20.21 -15.75
N GLU A 574 -21.66 -20.84 -16.92
CA GLU A 574 -20.54 -21.71 -17.24
C GLU A 574 -19.23 -20.91 -17.28
N PRO A 575 -18.10 -21.48 -16.87
CA PRO A 575 -16.80 -20.83 -17.04
C PRO A 575 -16.58 -20.51 -18.53
N PRO A 576 -16.04 -19.33 -18.86
CA PRO A 576 -15.75 -18.99 -20.25
C PRO A 576 -14.74 -19.98 -20.84
N ILE A 577 -14.80 -20.19 -22.17
CA ILE A 577 -13.81 -21.00 -22.89
C ILE A 577 -12.57 -20.14 -23.15
N TYR A 578 -11.40 -20.62 -22.73
CA TYR A 578 -10.11 -20.00 -23.03
C TYR A 578 -9.67 -20.35 -24.44
N VAL A 579 -9.63 -19.35 -25.33
CA VAL A 579 -9.29 -19.49 -26.76
C VAL A 579 -7.78 -19.51 -27.02
N GLY A 580 -6.95 -19.21 -26.01
CA GLY A 580 -5.49 -19.10 -26.17
C GLY A 580 -4.72 -20.42 -26.20
N ALA A 581 -5.41 -21.55 -26.02
CA ALA A 581 -4.83 -22.89 -26.09
C ALA A 581 -5.89 -23.91 -26.54
N THR A 582 -5.43 -25.04 -27.05
CA THR A 582 -6.29 -26.21 -27.34
C THR A 582 -5.65 -27.47 -26.79
N VAL A 583 -6.49 -28.41 -26.36
CA VAL A 583 -6.07 -29.73 -25.92
C VAL A 583 -6.14 -30.71 -27.08
N THR A 584 -5.04 -31.40 -27.35
CA THR A 584 -5.00 -32.52 -28.30
C THR A 584 -4.77 -33.82 -27.52
N PRO A 585 -5.83 -34.61 -27.25
CA PRO A 585 -5.70 -35.96 -26.72
C PRO A 585 -4.78 -36.82 -27.60
N ILE A 586 -3.90 -37.60 -26.97
CA ILE A 586 -2.97 -38.53 -27.63
C ILE A 586 -3.19 -39.90 -27.00
N GLU A 587 -3.39 -40.92 -27.83
CA GLU A 587 -3.61 -42.28 -27.34
C GLU A 587 -2.28 -43.03 -27.17
N GLY A 588 -2.05 -43.56 -25.97
CA GLY A 588 -1.18 -44.71 -25.74
C GLY A 588 0.31 -44.55 -26.08
N ARG A 589 0.86 -43.33 -26.16
CA ARG A 589 2.30 -43.17 -26.38
C ARG A 589 3.08 -43.55 -25.12
N ILE A 590 3.55 -44.79 -25.06
CA ILE A 590 4.47 -45.26 -24.02
C ILE A 590 5.84 -44.65 -24.26
N ASP A 591 6.25 -43.77 -23.36
CA ASP A 591 7.57 -43.15 -23.37
C ASP A 591 8.40 -43.68 -22.19
N SER A 592 9.67 -44.01 -22.45
CA SER A 592 10.66 -44.22 -21.38
C SER A 592 11.29 -42.88 -21.03
N PHE A 593 11.03 -42.37 -19.83
CA PHE A 593 11.59 -41.10 -19.38
C PHE A 593 12.71 -41.32 -18.36
N PRO A 594 13.99 -41.20 -18.76
CA PRO A 594 15.07 -41.11 -17.78
C PRO A 594 14.93 -39.78 -17.04
N GLY A 595 14.38 -39.84 -15.82
CA GLY A 595 14.05 -38.68 -14.98
C GLY A 595 12.59 -38.59 -14.55
N ILE A 596 11.81 -39.70 -14.51
CA ILE A 596 10.48 -39.67 -13.87
C ILE A 596 10.60 -39.22 -12.40
N ASP A 597 11.72 -39.60 -11.79
CA ASP A 597 12.22 -39.17 -10.49
C ASP A 597 12.34 -37.62 -10.38
N GLU A 598 12.43 -36.91 -11.51
CA GLU A 598 12.45 -35.45 -11.58
C GLU A 598 11.05 -34.82 -11.69
N ALA A 599 9.97 -35.56 -12.00
CA ALA A 599 8.63 -35.00 -12.15
C ALA A 599 8.05 -34.56 -10.80
N SER A 600 7.53 -33.33 -10.70
CA SER A 600 6.81 -32.89 -9.49
C SER A 600 5.34 -33.31 -9.58
N PHE A 601 4.78 -33.77 -8.46
CA PHE A 601 3.35 -34.08 -8.33
C PHE A 601 2.70 -33.04 -7.43
N ASP A 602 2.00 -32.11 -8.06
CA ASP A 602 1.21 -31.05 -7.43
C ASP A 602 -0.27 -31.37 -7.71
N ASP A 603 -0.80 -32.34 -6.98
CA ASP A 603 -2.10 -32.99 -7.19
C ASP A 603 -2.79 -33.32 -5.87
N PHE A 604 -4.12 -33.43 -5.93
CA PHE A 604 -4.96 -33.82 -4.80
C PHE A 604 -6.27 -34.43 -5.28
N ILE A 605 -6.93 -35.17 -4.40
CA ILE A 605 -8.31 -35.61 -4.59
C ILE A 605 -9.21 -34.67 -3.81
N THR A 606 -10.28 -34.18 -4.42
CA THR A 606 -11.34 -33.48 -3.69
C THR A 606 -12.59 -34.33 -3.53
N VAL A 607 -13.15 -34.32 -2.32
CA VAL A 607 -14.39 -35.01 -1.97
C VAL A 607 -15.45 -33.98 -1.66
N PHE A 608 -16.61 -34.11 -2.31
CA PHE A 608 -17.77 -33.26 -2.08
C PHE A 608 -18.75 -33.92 -1.10
N PRO A 609 -19.59 -33.16 -0.40
CA PRO A 609 -20.72 -33.72 0.34
C PRO A 609 -21.61 -34.58 -0.57
N ILE A 610 -22.18 -35.67 -0.04
CA ILE A 610 -22.96 -36.64 -0.83
C ILE A 610 -24.14 -36.00 -1.57
N ASP A 611 -24.73 -34.94 -0.99
CA ASP A 611 -25.86 -34.21 -1.56
C ASP A 611 -25.46 -33.25 -2.71
N SER A 612 -24.17 -33.12 -3.02
CA SER A 612 -23.66 -32.22 -4.07
C SER A 612 -23.95 -32.71 -5.49
N GLY A 613 -24.14 -34.02 -5.65
CA GLY A 613 -24.19 -34.71 -6.94
C GLY A 613 -22.83 -34.83 -7.65
N LEU A 614 -21.72 -34.39 -7.04
CA LEU A 614 -20.38 -34.43 -7.62
C LEU A 614 -19.59 -35.65 -7.12
N PRO A 615 -18.99 -36.46 -8.01
CA PRO A 615 -18.10 -37.55 -7.61
C PRO A 615 -16.77 -36.98 -7.08
N PRO A 616 -15.97 -37.77 -6.35
CA PRO A 616 -14.61 -37.37 -6.01
C PRO A 616 -13.77 -37.10 -7.27
N LEU A 617 -13.10 -35.95 -7.30
CA LEU A 617 -12.30 -35.52 -8.45
C LEU A 617 -10.82 -35.59 -8.13
N TYR A 618 -10.02 -36.12 -9.05
CA TYR A 618 -8.57 -35.98 -9.03
C TYR A 618 -8.19 -34.72 -9.80
N ILE A 619 -7.45 -33.83 -9.15
CA ILE A 619 -6.96 -32.56 -9.69
C ILE A 619 -5.44 -32.60 -9.72
N MET A 620 -4.85 -32.25 -10.85
CA MET A 620 -3.41 -31.99 -10.97
C MET A 620 -3.17 -30.57 -11.49
N PHE A 621 -2.10 -29.94 -11.03
CA PHE A 621 -1.61 -28.67 -11.57
C PHE A 621 -0.40 -28.89 -12.46
N ARG A 622 -0.26 -28.05 -13.49
CA ARG A 622 0.95 -28.00 -14.31
C ARG A 622 2.21 -27.94 -13.43
N ASP A 623 3.24 -28.72 -13.74
CA ASP A 623 4.51 -28.72 -13.01
C ASP A 623 5.13 -27.31 -13.06
N ARG A 624 5.44 -26.75 -11.87
CA ARG A 624 6.04 -25.41 -11.73
C ARG A 624 7.40 -25.28 -12.43
N ARG A 625 8.06 -26.39 -12.76
CA ARG A 625 9.30 -26.39 -13.57
C ARG A 625 9.07 -26.03 -15.03
N GLU A 626 7.83 -26.04 -15.48
CA GLU A 626 7.46 -25.58 -16.81
C GLU A 626 7.19 -24.08 -16.89
N ASP A 627 7.02 -23.41 -15.74
CA ASP A 627 6.83 -21.95 -15.66
C ASP A 627 8.16 -21.23 -15.95
N SER A 628 8.07 -20.02 -16.50
CA SER A 628 9.24 -19.14 -16.55
C SER A 628 9.64 -18.67 -15.15
N GLY A 629 10.90 -18.25 -15.01
CA GLY A 629 11.34 -17.63 -13.76
C GLY A 629 12.73 -17.04 -13.82
N ILE A 630 12.97 -16.13 -12.88
CA ILE A 630 14.23 -15.43 -12.71
C ILE A 630 15.08 -16.16 -11.67
N VAL A 631 16.35 -16.36 -11.99
CA VAL A 631 17.31 -17.01 -11.10
C VAL A 631 17.66 -16.11 -9.91
N THR A 632 17.55 -16.68 -8.71
CA THR A 632 17.90 -16.04 -7.43
C THR A 632 18.89 -16.93 -6.66
N GLY A 633 19.44 -16.44 -5.55
CA GLY A 633 20.35 -17.20 -4.69
C GLY A 633 21.84 -16.91 -4.89
N GLY A 634 22.64 -17.20 -3.86
CA GLY A 634 24.06 -16.89 -3.75
C GLY A 634 25.00 -17.98 -4.29
N GLY A 635 24.57 -19.24 -4.21
CA GLY A 635 25.47 -20.39 -4.31
C GLY A 635 26.43 -20.48 -3.12
N GLN A 636 27.31 -21.47 -3.15
CA GLN A 636 28.31 -21.70 -2.10
C GLN A 636 29.73 -21.74 -2.67
N ALA A 637 30.71 -21.27 -1.89
CA ALA A 637 32.10 -21.43 -2.25
C ALA A 637 32.48 -22.92 -2.14
N ILE A 638 33.08 -23.48 -3.19
CA ILE A 638 33.49 -24.89 -3.24
C ILE A 638 35.00 -24.99 -3.09
N THR A 639 35.45 -25.86 -2.21
CA THR A 639 36.88 -26.19 -2.05
C THR A 639 37.11 -27.66 -2.43
N GLY A 640 37.99 -27.92 -3.40
CA GLY A 640 38.34 -29.29 -3.83
C GLY A 640 37.37 -29.87 -4.88
N SER A 641 37.10 -31.18 -4.79
CA SER A 641 36.26 -31.87 -5.78
C SER A 641 34.77 -31.57 -5.54
N TRP A 642 34.17 -30.79 -6.45
CA TRP A 642 32.80 -30.31 -6.31
C TRP A 642 31.78 -31.45 -6.33
N LEU A 643 31.80 -32.28 -7.38
CA LEU A 643 30.87 -33.39 -7.54
C LEU A 643 31.19 -34.59 -6.64
N GLY A 644 32.28 -34.55 -5.86
CA GLY A 644 32.57 -35.55 -4.84
C GLY A 644 31.51 -35.59 -3.73
N ALA A 645 30.86 -34.45 -3.43
CA ALA A 645 29.78 -34.36 -2.46
C ALA A 645 28.42 -34.80 -3.02
N ALA A 646 28.28 -34.99 -4.34
CA ALA A 646 26.99 -35.27 -4.98
C ALA A 646 26.42 -36.66 -4.65
N SER A 647 27.23 -37.58 -4.08
CA SER A 647 26.77 -38.88 -3.59
C SER A 647 26.61 -38.94 -2.06
N GLN A 648 26.77 -37.81 -1.36
CA GLN A 648 26.75 -37.74 0.11
C GLN A 648 25.78 -36.67 0.62
N GLY A 649 25.28 -36.85 1.85
CA GLY A 649 24.46 -35.85 2.54
C GLY A 649 23.24 -35.41 1.73
N GLU A 650 23.16 -34.10 1.48
CA GLU A 650 22.09 -33.45 0.68
C GLU A 650 22.49 -33.26 -0.80
N GLY A 651 23.70 -33.69 -1.20
CA GLY A 651 24.28 -33.44 -2.52
C GLY A 651 25.30 -32.30 -2.55
N ALA A 652 25.81 -32.00 -3.74
CA ALA A 652 26.76 -30.92 -3.97
C ALA A 652 26.02 -29.59 -4.22
N PRO A 653 26.27 -28.52 -3.43
CA PRO A 653 25.63 -27.22 -3.64
C PRO A 653 26.11 -26.58 -4.94
N ILE A 654 25.33 -25.62 -5.48
CA ILE A 654 25.75 -24.88 -6.67
C ILE A 654 26.94 -23.94 -6.33
N PRO A 655 28.04 -23.96 -7.11
CA PRO A 655 29.17 -23.07 -6.88
C PRO A 655 28.80 -21.59 -7.06
N SER A 656 29.27 -20.71 -6.17
CA SER A 656 28.98 -19.27 -6.22
C SER A 656 29.38 -18.62 -7.55
N GLN A 657 30.52 -19.02 -8.14
CA GLN A 657 30.95 -18.54 -9.45
C GLN A 657 30.02 -18.91 -10.62
N ILE A 658 29.23 -19.98 -10.46
CA ILE A 658 28.18 -20.36 -11.42
C ILE A 658 26.89 -19.62 -11.11
N ALA A 659 26.56 -19.46 -9.82
CA ALA A 659 25.41 -18.69 -9.38
C ALA A 659 25.48 -17.24 -9.87
N ASP A 660 26.63 -16.57 -9.74
CA ASP A 660 26.84 -15.19 -10.19
C ASP A 660 26.64 -15.02 -11.70
N LYS A 661 26.97 -16.05 -12.50
CA LYS A 661 26.75 -16.02 -13.96
C LYS A 661 25.28 -16.12 -14.35
N LEU A 662 24.47 -16.82 -13.55
CA LEU A 662 23.06 -17.12 -13.87
C LEU A 662 22.07 -16.19 -13.16
N ARG A 663 22.44 -15.61 -12.01
CA ARG A 663 21.58 -14.75 -11.18
C ARG A 663 21.01 -13.58 -12.00
N GLY A 664 19.72 -13.33 -11.84
CA GLY A 664 19.00 -12.28 -12.55
C GLY A 664 18.63 -12.59 -14.00
N GLN A 665 19.08 -13.73 -14.56
CA GLN A 665 18.60 -14.17 -15.87
C GLN A 665 17.22 -14.82 -15.76
N GLU A 666 16.37 -14.55 -16.75
CA GLU A 666 15.07 -15.21 -16.89
C GLU A 666 15.19 -16.44 -17.80
N PHE A 667 14.62 -17.56 -17.35
CA PHE A 667 14.51 -18.78 -18.14
C PHE A 667 13.05 -19.11 -18.38
N LYS A 668 12.72 -19.54 -19.60
CA LYS A 668 11.37 -19.95 -19.99
C LYS A 668 10.84 -21.21 -19.28
N ASN A 669 11.73 -22.01 -18.68
CA ASN A 669 11.43 -23.19 -17.87
C ASN A 669 12.73 -23.75 -17.25
N PHE A 670 12.59 -24.66 -16.29
CA PHE A 670 13.72 -25.29 -15.60
C PHE A 670 14.62 -26.11 -16.55
N ARG A 671 14.07 -26.65 -17.64
CA ARG A 671 14.87 -27.35 -18.66
C ARG A 671 15.87 -26.40 -19.33
N ALA A 672 15.43 -25.19 -19.68
CA ALA A 672 16.31 -24.15 -20.23
C ALA A 672 17.38 -23.73 -19.21
N PHE A 673 16.99 -23.53 -17.94
CA PHE A 673 17.92 -23.27 -16.85
C PHE A 673 18.98 -24.38 -16.72
N ARG A 674 18.59 -25.66 -16.64
CA ARG A 674 19.51 -26.79 -16.53
C ARG A 674 20.50 -26.86 -17.69
N GLN A 675 20.06 -26.54 -18.91
CA GLN A 675 20.94 -26.50 -20.08
C GLN A 675 21.99 -25.37 -19.96
N SER A 676 21.55 -24.18 -19.56
CA SER A 676 22.47 -23.04 -19.34
C SER A 676 23.39 -23.26 -18.15
N PHE A 677 22.91 -23.90 -17.08
CA PHE A 677 23.71 -24.30 -15.93
C PHE A 677 24.89 -25.18 -16.34
N TRP A 678 24.65 -26.27 -17.07
CA TRP A 678 25.74 -27.15 -17.50
C TRP A 678 26.70 -26.49 -18.48
N LYS A 679 26.22 -25.56 -19.33
CA LYS A 679 27.08 -24.75 -20.18
C LYS A 679 27.94 -23.76 -19.37
N ALA A 680 27.39 -23.15 -18.33
CA ALA A 680 28.13 -22.26 -17.44
C ALA A 680 29.24 -23.01 -16.70
N VAL A 681 28.97 -24.24 -16.25
CA VAL A 681 29.97 -25.15 -15.66
C VAL A 681 31.06 -25.49 -16.69
N ALA A 682 30.69 -25.79 -17.94
CA ALA A 682 31.64 -26.11 -19.00
C ALA A 682 32.58 -24.95 -19.36
N ASN A 683 32.11 -23.71 -19.21
CA ASN A 683 32.86 -22.49 -19.50
C ASN A 683 33.69 -21.99 -18.30
N ASP A 684 33.62 -22.68 -17.17
CA ASP A 684 34.41 -22.36 -15.99
C ASP A 684 35.64 -23.27 -15.96
N SER A 685 36.84 -22.71 -16.14
CA SER A 685 38.07 -23.50 -16.32
C SER A 685 38.37 -24.39 -15.12
N GLU A 686 38.10 -23.92 -13.90
CA GLU A 686 38.31 -24.66 -12.67
C GLU A 686 37.36 -25.85 -12.56
N LEU A 687 36.06 -25.65 -12.73
CA LEU A 687 35.08 -26.74 -12.66
C LEU A 687 35.17 -27.70 -13.84
N ALA A 688 35.40 -27.18 -15.05
CA ALA A 688 35.55 -28.00 -16.26
C ALA A 688 36.73 -28.97 -16.14
N SER A 689 37.82 -28.57 -15.47
CA SER A 689 38.99 -29.44 -15.26
C SER A 689 38.69 -30.72 -14.47
N GLN A 690 37.57 -30.76 -13.73
CA GLN A 690 37.15 -31.91 -12.93
C GLN A 690 36.40 -32.99 -13.75
N PHE A 691 36.09 -32.74 -15.03
CA PHE A 691 35.32 -33.66 -15.86
C PHE A 691 36.20 -34.40 -16.89
N ASN A 692 35.87 -35.67 -17.14
CA ASN A 692 36.47 -36.41 -18.25
C ASN A 692 36.00 -35.87 -19.61
N ARG A 693 36.73 -36.21 -20.69
CA ARG A 693 36.46 -35.72 -22.06
C ARG A 693 35.02 -35.98 -22.53
N GLN A 694 34.43 -37.13 -22.20
CA GLN A 694 33.06 -37.46 -22.60
C GLN A 694 32.05 -36.56 -21.89
N ASN A 695 32.20 -36.38 -20.58
CA ASN A 695 31.33 -35.51 -19.79
C ASN A 695 31.49 -34.04 -20.18
N LEU A 696 32.70 -33.57 -20.47
CA LEU A 696 32.96 -32.24 -21.02
C LEU A 696 32.17 -31.96 -22.29
N LEU A 697 32.21 -32.87 -23.26
CA LEU A 697 31.43 -32.75 -24.51
C LEU A 697 29.92 -32.70 -24.25
N ARG A 698 29.43 -33.37 -23.20
CA ARG A 698 28.01 -33.33 -22.84
C ARG A 698 27.60 -31.99 -22.23
N ILE A 699 28.35 -31.53 -21.23
CA ILE A 699 28.02 -30.27 -20.53
C ILE A 699 28.20 -29.05 -21.45
N PHE A 700 29.15 -29.10 -22.39
CA PHE A 700 29.29 -28.08 -23.44
C PHE A 700 28.04 -28.00 -24.33
N ASN A 701 27.39 -29.13 -24.58
CA ASN A 701 26.11 -29.20 -25.29
C ASN A 701 24.88 -28.98 -24.37
N GLY A 702 25.08 -28.53 -23.13
CA GLY A 702 24.02 -28.31 -22.14
C GLY A 702 23.35 -29.58 -21.62
N LYS A 703 24.01 -30.74 -21.76
CA LYS A 703 23.50 -32.03 -21.27
C LYS A 703 24.16 -32.38 -19.94
N ALA A 704 23.40 -32.99 -19.03
CA ALA A 704 23.95 -33.48 -17.76
C ALA A 704 25.07 -34.51 -17.99
N PRO A 705 26.16 -34.44 -17.19
CA PRO A 705 27.26 -35.39 -17.23
C PRO A 705 26.85 -36.72 -16.60
N TYR A 706 27.53 -37.81 -17.00
CA TYR A 706 27.36 -39.14 -16.39
C TYR A 706 28.05 -39.22 -15.03
N THR A 707 27.42 -39.94 -14.10
CA THR A 707 28.02 -40.36 -12.83
C THR A 707 28.81 -41.66 -13.04
N SER A 708 29.59 -42.06 -12.02
CA SER A 708 30.16 -43.41 -11.95
C SER A 708 29.05 -44.47 -12.00
N GLU A 709 29.31 -45.63 -12.61
CA GLU A 709 28.35 -46.74 -12.70
C GLU A 709 27.86 -47.22 -11.32
N LEU A 710 28.71 -47.13 -10.30
CA LEU A 710 28.35 -47.45 -8.90
C LEU A 710 27.30 -46.53 -8.29
N GLU A 711 27.10 -45.36 -8.90
CA GLU A 711 26.18 -44.30 -8.51
C GLU A 711 24.93 -44.24 -9.40
N HIS A 712 24.77 -45.20 -10.33
CA HIS A 712 23.57 -45.32 -11.15
C HIS A 712 22.40 -45.88 -10.33
N ALA A 713 21.18 -45.49 -10.72
CA ALA A 713 19.94 -46.05 -10.24
C ALA A 713 19.16 -46.63 -11.43
N GLY A 714 19.36 -47.93 -11.71
CA GLY A 714 18.78 -48.56 -12.91
C GLY A 714 19.35 -47.96 -14.19
N LYS A 715 18.48 -47.39 -15.05
CA LYS A 715 18.90 -46.71 -16.30
C LYS A 715 19.29 -45.24 -16.09
N SER A 716 19.07 -44.69 -14.88
CA SER A 716 19.46 -43.33 -14.52
C SER A 716 20.94 -43.31 -14.13
N GLY A 717 21.78 -42.71 -14.97
CA GLY A 717 23.24 -42.67 -14.78
C GLY A 717 23.85 -41.28 -14.92
N LYS A 718 23.05 -40.22 -14.87
CA LYS A 718 23.51 -38.83 -15.04
C LYS A 718 23.30 -38.05 -13.76
N PHE A 719 24.12 -37.03 -13.50
CA PHE A 719 23.86 -36.13 -12.38
C PHE A 719 22.53 -35.40 -12.55
N GLU A 720 21.83 -35.21 -11.45
CA GLU A 720 20.48 -34.64 -11.39
C GLU A 720 20.49 -33.34 -10.56
N LEU A 721 19.61 -32.40 -10.91
CA LEU A 721 19.42 -31.14 -10.15
C LEU A 721 18.22 -31.29 -9.24
N HIS A 722 18.49 -31.50 -7.96
CA HIS A 722 17.51 -31.74 -6.92
C HIS A 722 17.15 -30.44 -6.18
N HIS A 723 15.90 -30.32 -5.73
CA HIS A 723 15.48 -29.19 -4.91
C HIS A 723 15.45 -29.63 -3.45
N LYS A 724 16.23 -28.97 -2.58
CA LYS A 724 16.34 -29.31 -1.15
C LYS A 724 15.00 -29.19 -0.44
N ILE A 725 14.32 -28.05 -0.61
CA ILE A 725 12.92 -27.88 -0.29
C ILE A 725 12.14 -28.29 -1.54
N PHE A 726 11.32 -29.33 -1.43
CA PHE A 726 10.57 -29.84 -2.57
C PHE A 726 9.62 -28.79 -3.12
N ILE A 727 9.48 -28.76 -4.45
CA ILE A 727 8.57 -27.84 -5.14
C ILE A 727 7.11 -28.06 -4.67
N SER A 728 6.73 -29.31 -4.41
CA SER A 728 5.43 -29.70 -3.85
C SER A 728 5.19 -29.22 -2.42
N GLU A 729 6.24 -28.75 -1.73
CA GLU A 729 6.19 -28.17 -0.38
C GLU A 729 6.46 -26.65 -0.39
N GLY A 730 6.35 -26.02 -1.57
CA GLY A 730 6.57 -24.58 -1.72
C GLY A 730 8.01 -24.18 -2.01
N GLY A 731 8.91 -25.14 -2.27
CA GLY A 731 10.27 -24.86 -2.70
C GLY A 731 10.33 -24.01 -3.97
N LYS A 732 11.18 -22.99 -3.98
CA LYS A 732 11.39 -22.11 -5.15
C LYS A 732 12.15 -22.87 -6.24
N VAL A 733 11.66 -22.76 -7.48
CA VAL A 733 12.17 -23.49 -8.66
C VAL A 733 13.51 -22.96 -9.18
N PHE A 734 13.69 -21.63 -9.16
CA PHE A 734 14.89 -20.95 -9.69
C PHE A 734 15.75 -20.31 -8.60
N ASP A 735 15.57 -20.72 -7.35
CA ASP A 735 16.45 -20.34 -6.25
C ASP A 735 17.64 -21.30 -6.21
N ILE A 736 18.82 -20.80 -6.59
CA ILE A 736 20.04 -21.58 -6.66
C ILE A 736 20.41 -22.19 -5.30
N ASP A 737 20.08 -21.51 -4.20
CA ASP A 737 20.38 -22.01 -2.86
C ASP A 737 19.47 -23.18 -2.48
N ASN A 738 18.35 -23.34 -3.19
CA ASN A 738 17.46 -24.49 -3.07
C ASN A 738 17.87 -25.65 -4.01
N ILE A 739 18.88 -25.50 -4.87
CA ILE A 739 19.25 -26.50 -5.88
C ILE A 739 20.57 -27.19 -5.53
N TYR A 740 20.59 -28.52 -5.60
CA TYR A 740 21.76 -29.35 -5.34
C TYR A 740 22.00 -30.35 -6.48
N VAL A 741 23.26 -30.62 -6.79
CA VAL A 741 23.64 -31.66 -7.73
C VAL A 741 23.77 -32.99 -6.99
N VAL A 742 23.03 -34.00 -7.41
CA VAL A 742 23.00 -35.32 -6.77
C VAL A 742 23.28 -36.44 -7.78
N THR A 743 23.79 -37.58 -7.30
CA THR A 743 23.81 -38.81 -8.08
C THR A 743 22.42 -39.45 -8.12
N PRO A 744 22.07 -40.20 -9.19
CA PRO A 744 20.78 -40.91 -9.27
C PRO A 744 20.50 -41.79 -8.05
N LYS A 745 21.54 -42.47 -7.56
CA LYS A 745 21.44 -43.31 -6.37
C LYS A 745 21.10 -42.51 -5.12
N LEU A 746 21.77 -41.37 -4.89
CA LEU A 746 21.46 -40.50 -3.75
C LEU A 746 20.07 -39.88 -3.89
N HIS A 747 19.71 -39.41 -5.09
CA HIS A 747 18.41 -38.82 -5.35
C HIS A 747 17.26 -39.78 -5.00
N LYS A 748 17.38 -41.05 -5.44
CA LYS A 748 16.44 -42.11 -5.06
C LYS A 748 16.40 -42.36 -3.55
N GLN A 749 17.53 -42.27 -2.84
CA GLN A 749 17.57 -42.43 -1.38
C GLN A 749 16.89 -41.27 -0.64
N ILE A 750 17.07 -40.03 -1.11
CA ILE A 750 16.43 -38.85 -0.54
C ILE A 750 14.90 -39.00 -0.62
N HIS A 751 14.38 -39.41 -1.78
CA HIS A 751 12.94 -39.62 -1.97
C HIS A 751 12.40 -40.93 -1.35
N GLY A 752 13.25 -41.95 -1.16
CA GLY A 752 12.86 -43.22 -0.53
C GLY A 752 12.84 -43.21 1.00
N LYS A 753 13.38 -42.19 1.67
CA LYS A 753 13.40 -42.06 3.14
C LYS A 753 12.16 -41.41 3.76
N GLY A 754 11.16 -41.05 2.96
CA GLY A 754 9.88 -40.55 3.45
C GLY A 754 8.98 -41.65 3.99
N ASN A 755 9.23 -42.11 5.22
CA ASN A 755 8.25 -42.89 6.00
C ASN A 755 7.13 -41.97 6.50
#